data_AF-A0A0F7KT06-F1
#
_entry.id   AF-A0A0F7KT06-F1
#
_cell.length_a   1.000
_cell.length_b   1.000
_cell.length_c   1.000
_cell.angle_alpha   90.00
_cell.angle_beta   90.00
_cell.angle_gamma   90.00
#
_symmetry.space_group_name_H-M   'P 1'
#
loop_
_entity.id
_entity.type
_entity.pdbx_description
1 polymer ?
#
loop_
_entity_poly.entity_id
_entity_poly.type
_entity_poly.pdbx_seq_one_letter_code
_entity_poly.pdbx_strand_id
1 'polypeptide(L)'
;MLTMREVTKDGFGAKVRDWNKTALIEQWRERWANHVNRALAERDIDARIDHRSLEAQGIALEPQDKIGPAASRIGGRGLEAERIEEHRAIAQRNGERIIANPALALDAITHQQATFTKRDLAAFVHRHSDGKEQFDAAYNAVRASPDLIALGKDGRGQERFTSRAMIETEQRLHRAADMTKQRTNHAVNDVQRNAAFNSAAKRGLVLSGEQKSAFEHVTNSKGLAVVVGYAGTGKSAMLGVAREAWESAGYKVRGAALSGIAAEGLENGSGIASRTIASLEHQWCKGREQLTTKDVLVIDEAGMVGTRQMERVLSHAAKVGAKLVLIGDQQQLQAIEAGAAFRAIHERHGGVEISEVRRQLSAWQQDATRHLATGRTGEAIRTYEDRGKVHAADTREVARTELIERWDRERQTNPDDSRIILTHTNYEVRELNQMAREKMRAAGTLGTDATIKAARGERQFASGDRIIFLRNERGLGVKNGTLGTVAMASAQSMAVRTDDGREVAFDTKDYAHIDHGYAATIHKAQGITVDRTHVLATPGMDSHSAYVAMSRHRDGLALHYGRDDFADQSKIVRTLSREREKDMAGDYKPEQAFAELRGISFRERVIEMVRQVPERAKSIFGNFRPQARQLEPIPAHTNTQNDKRRAVERYARALGDIGRLQTQGLPVLPHQKDALEKAGKALDAIRPHAATDLAKALERRPELIAEAAGGRSQQAMRSMQHEAAVRTDPALRSERFVSDWQGLSAARKQLEQQGDRAGAARVSVKLTELAKGLERDPQVEGLLRGKTRELGIDPKPERSIANELTATITRERTRAFDMGI
;
A
#
# COMPACT_ATOMS: atom_id res chain seq x y z
N MET A 1 23.90 15.46 -25.78
CA MET A 1 23.75 16.87 -26.17
C MET A 1 23.21 16.91 -27.58
N LEU A 2 22.19 17.71 -27.87
CA LEU A 2 21.74 17.94 -29.23
C LEU A 2 22.64 19.02 -29.84
N THR A 3 23.31 18.70 -30.94
CA THR A 3 24.08 19.68 -31.71
C THR A 3 23.12 20.50 -32.57
N MET A 4 23.35 21.81 -32.68
CA MET A 4 22.64 22.69 -33.62
C MET A 4 23.30 22.68 -35.01
N ARG A 5 24.32 21.84 -35.20
CA ARG A 5 25.07 21.70 -36.45
C ARG A 5 24.74 20.37 -37.11
N GLU A 6 24.59 20.40 -38.43
CA GLU A 6 24.52 19.19 -39.24
C GLU A 6 25.74 18.30 -38.97
N VAL A 7 25.54 16.99 -38.99
CA VAL A 7 26.63 16.03 -38.91
C VAL A 7 26.86 15.51 -40.32
N THR A 8 28.00 15.88 -40.91
CA THR A 8 28.45 15.45 -42.22
C THR A 8 29.53 14.37 -42.07
N LYS A 9 29.95 13.80 -43.20
CA LYS A 9 30.99 12.75 -43.23
C LYS A 9 32.34 13.25 -42.69
N ASP A 10 32.55 14.57 -42.71
CA ASP A 10 33.79 15.24 -42.26
C ASP A 10 33.66 15.85 -40.85
N GLY A 11 32.56 15.57 -40.13
CA GLY A 11 32.31 16.05 -38.77
C GLY A 11 31.12 17.00 -38.65
N PHE A 12 31.23 18.04 -37.82
CA PHE A 12 30.13 19.01 -37.62
C PHE A 12 30.13 20.07 -38.74
N GLY A 13 29.08 20.05 -39.56
CA GLY A 13 28.79 21.01 -40.60
C GLY A 13 28.15 22.32 -40.09
N ALA A 14 27.36 22.95 -40.96
CA ALA A 14 26.76 24.26 -40.72
C ALA A 14 25.68 24.20 -39.63
N LYS A 15 25.46 25.35 -38.97
CA LYS A 15 24.43 25.50 -37.93
C LYS A 15 23.06 25.62 -38.60
N VAL A 16 22.15 24.70 -38.32
CA VAL A 16 20.77 24.74 -38.85
C VAL A 16 19.91 25.54 -37.89
N ARG A 17 19.42 26.71 -38.32
CA ARG A 17 18.63 27.60 -37.45
C ARG A 17 17.18 27.12 -37.27
N ASP A 18 16.63 26.43 -38.26
CA ASP A 18 15.26 25.88 -38.21
C ASP A 18 15.03 24.85 -37.08
N TRP A 19 16.12 24.25 -36.60
CA TRP A 19 16.16 23.32 -35.49
C TRP A 19 15.82 23.95 -34.14
N ASN A 20 15.84 25.29 -34.04
CA ASN A 20 15.49 26.02 -32.82
C ASN A 20 13.99 26.36 -32.72
N LYS A 21 13.15 25.85 -33.62
CA LYS A 21 11.70 26.06 -33.56
C LYS A 21 11.12 25.40 -32.30
N THR A 22 10.25 26.11 -31.58
CA THR A 22 9.65 25.66 -30.30
C THR A 22 9.02 24.27 -30.39
N ALA A 23 8.29 23.97 -31.48
CA ALA A 23 7.67 22.67 -31.70
C ALA A 23 8.70 21.51 -31.82
N LEU A 24 9.88 21.75 -32.39
CA LEU A 24 10.98 20.78 -32.41
C LEU A 24 11.61 20.63 -31.02
N ILE A 25 11.78 21.72 -30.29
CA ILE A 25 12.34 21.71 -28.93
C ILE A 25 11.46 20.90 -27.97
N GLU A 26 10.13 21.06 -28.02
CA GLU A 26 9.20 20.28 -27.19
C GLU A 26 9.32 18.78 -27.48
N GLN A 27 9.32 18.41 -28.76
CA GLN A 27 9.51 17.03 -29.19
C GLN A 27 10.89 16.48 -28.78
N TRP A 28 11.92 17.32 -28.79
CA TRP A 28 13.26 16.97 -28.35
C TRP A 28 13.38 16.83 -26.84
N ARG A 29 12.70 17.67 -26.06
CA ARG A 29 12.63 17.55 -24.59
C ARG A 29 11.93 16.27 -24.20
N GLU A 30 10.82 15.95 -24.85
CA GLU A 30 10.13 14.66 -24.67
C GLU A 30 11.06 13.50 -25.02
N ARG A 31 11.73 13.53 -26.17
CA ARG A 31 12.67 12.47 -26.58
C ARG A 31 13.89 12.36 -25.66
N TRP A 32 14.44 13.49 -25.21
CA TRP A 32 15.57 13.52 -24.27
C TRP A 32 15.17 13.02 -22.90
N ALA A 33 14.05 13.47 -22.34
CA ALA A 33 13.54 12.96 -21.07
C ALA A 33 13.21 11.47 -21.16
N ASN A 34 12.61 11.01 -22.26
CA ASN A 34 12.42 9.58 -22.52
C ASN A 34 13.76 8.82 -22.57
N HIS A 35 14.80 9.42 -23.17
CA HIS A 35 16.14 8.86 -23.24
C HIS A 35 16.85 8.84 -21.88
N VAL A 36 16.75 9.91 -21.09
CA VAL A 36 17.39 10.01 -19.78
C VAL A 36 16.62 9.22 -18.73
N ASN A 37 15.29 9.24 -18.74
CA ASN A 37 14.48 8.31 -17.94
C ASN A 37 14.83 6.89 -18.23
N ARG A 38 15.05 6.57 -19.52
CA ARG A 38 15.59 5.28 -19.89
C ARG A 38 16.95 5.06 -19.24
N ALA A 39 17.90 6.00 -19.32
CA ALA A 39 19.23 5.91 -18.72
C ALA A 39 19.29 5.91 -17.17
N LEU A 40 18.32 6.55 -16.51
CA LEU A 40 18.16 6.63 -15.06
C LEU A 40 17.57 5.35 -14.52
N ALA A 41 16.46 4.92 -15.12
CA ALA A 41 15.94 3.61 -14.83
C ALA A 41 16.93 2.53 -15.28
N GLU A 42 17.83 2.80 -16.24
CA GLU A 42 18.94 1.88 -16.51
C GLU A 42 19.83 1.74 -15.29
N ARG A 43 20.21 2.84 -14.66
CA ARG A 43 21.14 2.86 -13.53
C ARG A 43 20.50 2.64 -12.17
N ASP A 44 19.31 2.04 -12.11
CA ASP A 44 18.60 1.79 -10.84
C ASP A 44 18.25 3.05 -10.05
N ILE A 45 18.03 4.18 -10.75
CA ILE A 45 17.65 5.44 -10.10
C ILE A 45 16.13 5.57 -10.23
N ASP A 46 15.43 5.40 -9.11
CA ASP A 46 13.98 5.64 -8.94
C ASP A 46 13.67 7.15 -8.95
N ALA A 47 14.13 7.80 -10.02
CA ALA A 47 13.83 9.18 -10.35
C ALA A 47 13.39 9.21 -11.82
N ARG A 48 12.28 9.90 -12.07
CA ARG A 48 11.85 10.23 -13.43
C ARG A 48 11.96 11.72 -13.66
N ILE A 49 12.51 12.05 -14.80
CA ILE A 49 12.46 13.34 -15.46
C ILE A 49 11.11 13.45 -16.16
N ASP A 50 10.22 14.25 -15.63
CA ASP A 50 9.05 14.69 -16.38
C ASP A 50 9.50 15.70 -17.45
N HIS A 51 9.10 15.46 -18.70
CA HIS A 51 9.44 16.31 -19.85
C HIS A 51 8.50 17.50 -19.99
N ARG A 52 7.32 17.42 -19.37
CA ARG A 52 6.36 18.51 -19.33
C ARG A 52 7.02 19.73 -18.71
N SER A 53 6.69 20.92 -19.18
CA SER A 53 7.10 22.15 -18.49
C SER A 53 6.64 22.10 -17.03
N LEU A 54 7.34 22.80 -16.14
CA LEU A 54 6.88 22.95 -14.77
C LEU A 54 5.46 23.52 -14.75
N GLU A 55 5.13 24.47 -15.64
CA GLU A 55 3.78 24.97 -15.87
C GLU A 55 2.75 23.86 -16.19
N ALA A 56 3.04 22.95 -17.12
CA ALA A 56 2.16 21.84 -17.46
C ALA A 56 2.05 20.76 -16.35
N GLN A 57 2.98 20.77 -15.39
CA GLN A 57 2.91 20.00 -14.15
C GLN A 57 2.15 20.75 -13.03
N GLY A 58 1.79 22.03 -13.26
CA GLY A 58 1.21 22.92 -12.26
C GLY A 58 2.23 23.58 -11.32
N ILE A 59 3.52 23.40 -11.57
CA ILE A 59 4.62 23.96 -10.76
C ILE A 59 5.02 25.31 -11.35
N ALA A 60 4.73 26.39 -10.63
CA ALA A 60 5.13 27.73 -11.04
C ALA A 60 6.55 28.07 -10.56
N LEU A 61 7.54 27.30 -11.01
CA LEU A 61 8.98 27.58 -10.89
C LEU A 61 9.64 27.55 -12.27
N GLU A 62 10.82 28.16 -12.39
CA GLU A 62 11.62 28.12 -13.62
C GLU A 62 12.45 26.82 -13.67
N PRO A 63 12.42 26.05 -14.77
CA PRO A 63 13.18 24.82 -14.87
C PRO A 63 14.69 25.08 -14.83
N GLN A 64 15.42 24.34 -14.00
CA GLN A 64 16.88 24.47 -13.85
C GLN A 64 17.66 23.51 -14.74
N ASP A 65 18.85 23.92 -15.17
CA ASP A 65 19.80 23.06 -15.88
C ASP A 65 20.55 22.10 -14.96
N LYS A 66 20.74 20.84 -15.37
CA LYS A 66 21.50 19.89 -14.54
C LYS A 66 23.02 20.17 -14.62
N ILE A 67 23.62 20.70 -13.56
CA ILE A 67 25.08 20.75 -13.41
C ILE A 67 25.60 19.39 -12.88
N GLY A 68 26.53 18.76 -13.60
CA GLY A 68 27.20 17.53 -13.14
C GLY A 68 28.30 17.81 -12.10
N PRO A 69 28.68 16.84 -11.24
CA PRO A 69 29.72 17.01 -10.21
C PRO A 69 31.12 17.37 -10.74
N ALA A 70 31.40 17.08 -12.02
CA ALA A 70 32.65 17.45 -12.68
C ALA A 70 32.61 18.92 -13.16
N ALA A 71 31.49 19.37 -13.75
CA ALA A 71 31.31 20.75 -14.19
C ALA A 71 31.34 21.75 -13.02
N SER A 72 30.76 21.39 -11.86
CA SER A 72 30.82 22.22 -10.66
C SER A 72 32.23 22.42 -10.08
N ARG A 73 33.23 21.64 -10.52
CA ARG A 73 34.63 21.68 -10.05
C ARG A 73 35.59 22.37 -11.01
N ILE A 74 35.19 22.60 -12.27
CA ILE A 74 36.07 23.21 -13.28
C ILE A 74 35.92 24.73 -13.20
N GLY A 75 36.98 25.39 -12.74
CA GLY A 75 37.09 26.84 -12.70
C GLY A 75 37.20 27.43 -14.12
N GLY A 76 36.16 28.16 -14.51
CA GLY A 76 36.18 29.30 -15.42
C GLY A 76 37.01 29.19 -16.71
N ARG A 77 36.43 28.58 -17.76
CA ARG A 77 36.49 29.04 -19.17
C ARG A 77 35.65 28.11 -20.08
N GLY A 78 34.85 28.68 -20.99
CA GLY A 78 34.09 27.97 -22.03
C GLY A 78 32.60 27.73 -21.72
N LEU A 79 31.90 26.99 -22.59
CA LEU A 79 30.44 26.68 -22.55
C LEU A 79 29.94 26.07 -21.21
N GLU A 80 30.83 25.50 -20.40
CA GLU A 80 30.49 24.96 -19.08
C GLU A 80 30.35 26.07 -18.03
N ALA A 81 31.08 27.19 -18.16
CA ALA A 81 30.93 28.35 -17.29
C ALA A 81 29.58 29.05 -17.54
N GLU A 82 29.18 29.22 -18.81
CA GLU A 82 27.87 29.79 -19.19
C GLU A 82 26.70 28.97 -18.63
N ARG A 83 26.78 27.63 -18.67
CA ARG A 83 25.74 26.75 -18.10
C ARG A 83 25.68 26.78 -16.58
N ILE A 84 26.82 26.94 -15.92
CA ILE A 84 26.88 27.08 -14.45
C ILE A 84 26.28 28.42 -14.05
N GLU A 85 26.58 29.49 -14.80
CA GLU A 85 26.06 30.83 -14.60
C GLU A 85 24.55 30.89 -14.89
N GLU A 86 24.08 30.25 -15.96
CA GLU A 86 22.65 30.13 -16.27
C GLU A 86 21.89 29.34 -15.21
N HIS A 87 22.43 28.20 -14.77
CA HIS A 87 21.84 27.44 -13.66
C HIS A 87 21.81 28.23 -12.36
N ARG A 88 22.88 28.95 -12.02
CA ARG A 88 22.90 29.84 -10.85
C ARG A 88 21.87 30.95 -11.01
N ALA A 89 21.75 31.57 -12.17
CA ALA A 89 20.76 32.60 -12.44
C ALA A 89 19.31 32.06 -12.35
N ILE A 90 19.05 30.84 -12.82
CA ILE A 90 17.74 30.19 -12.65
C ILE A 90 17.49 29.82 -11.18
N ALA A 91 18.49 29.29 -10.47
CA ALA A 91 18.41 29.04 -9.04
C ALA A 91 18.16 30.32 -8.25
N GLN A 92 18.81 31.42 -8.64
CA GLN A 92 18.61 32.74 -8.08
C GLN A 92 17.17 33.21 -8.31
N ARG A 93 16.67 33.19 -9.56
CA ARG A 93 15.28 33.59 -9.87
C ARG A 93 14.26 32.71 -9.17
N ASN A 94 14.51 31.40 -9.07
CA ASN A 94 13.67 30.50 -8.30
C ASN A 94 13.69 30.82 -6.81
N GLY A 95 14.87 31.10 -6.26
CA GLY A 95 15.04 31.52 -4.87
C GLY A 95 14.27 32.80 -4.58
N GLU A 96 14.38 33.81 -5.45
CA GLU A 96 13.60 35.06 -5.38
C GLU A 96 12.09 34.79 -5.43
N ARG A 97 11.64 33.90 -6.33
CA ARG A 97 10.22 33.50 -6.42
C ARG A 97 9.75 32.74 -5.18
N ILE A 98 10.58 31.88 -4.59
CA ILE A 98 10.26 31.14 -3.36
C ILE A 98 10.22 32.09 -2.17
N ILE A 99 11.13 33.06 -2.09
CA ILE A 99 11.14 34.10 -1.06
C ILE A 99 9.86 34.93 -1.17
N ALA A 100 9.50 35.38 -2.39
CA ALA A 100 8.32 36.18 -2.63
C ALA A 100 7.01 35.40 -2.45
N ASN A 101 6.98 34.13 -2.83
CA ASN A 101 5.83 33.24 -2.71
C ASN A 101 6.25 31.84 -2.25
N PRO A 102 6.34 31.60 -0.93
CA PRO A 102 6.80 30.32 -0.39
C PRO A 102 5.89 29.14 -0.72
N ALA A 103 4.63 29.37 -1.11
CA ALA A 103 3.70 28.32 -1.50
C ALA A 103 4.18 27.54 -2.73
N LEU A 104 5.02 28.14 -3.59
CA LEU A 104 5.61 27.48 -4.76
C LEU A 104 6.48 26.28 -4.37
N ALA A 105 7.31 26.44 -3.34
CA ALA A 105 8.14 25.34 -2.83
C ALA A 105 7.26 24.25 -2.20
N LEU A 106 6.25 24.65 -1.43
CA LEU A 106 5.33 23.72 -0.77
C LEU A 106 4.52 22.90 -1.78
N ASP A 107 3.99 23.51 -2.83
CA ASP A 107 3.24 22.78 -3.86
C ASP A 107 4.15 21.85 -4.67
N ALA A 108 5.35 22.32 -5.05
CA ALA A 108 6.30 21.49 -5.79
C ALA A 108 6.74 20.24 -4.99
N ILE A 109 7.04 20.38 -3.70
CA ILE A 109 7.37 19.25 -2.83
C ILE A 109 6.15 18.34 -2.68
N THR A 110 4.97 18.93 -2.40
CA THR A 110 3.75 18.16 -2.15
C THR A 110 3.09 17.55 -3.39
N HIS A 111 3.65 17.80 -4.58
CA HIS A 111 3.27 17.12 -5.81
C HIS A 111 3.70 15.65 -5.82
N GLN A 112 4.87 15.34 -5.23
CA GLN A 112 5.45 13.98 -5.24
C GLN A 112 5.24 13.20 -3.93
N GLN A 113 5.15 13.92 -2.81
CA GLN A 113 5.05 13.36 -1.45
C GLN A 113 4.02 14.13 -0.62
N ALA A 114 3.08 13.45 0.04
CA ALA A 114 2.04 14.15 0.80
C ALA A 114 2.56 14.80 2.08
N THR A 115 3.57 14.17 2.69
CA THR A 115 4.32 14.70 3.82
C THR A 115 5.81 14.69 3.50
N PHE A 116 6.57 15.60 4.09
CA PHE A 116 8.00 15.74 3.86
C PHE A 116 8.72 16.14 5.16
N THR A 117 10.02 15.91 5.22
CA THR A 117 10.86 16.21 6.39
C THR A 117 11.58 17.56 6.23
N LYS A 118 12.23 18.04 7.30
CA LYS A 118 13.14 19.19 7.22
C LYS A 118 14.25 18.98 6.18
N ARG A 119 14.75 17.75 6.07
CA ARG A 119 15.81 17.39 5.12
C ARG A 119 15.32 17.52 3.68
N ASP A 120 14.11 17.08 3.41
CA ASP A 120 13.52 17.18 2.07
C ASP A 120 13.30 18.65 1.67
N LEU A 121 12.77 19.47 2.60
CA LEU A 121 12.64 20.90 2.39
C LEU A 121 13.99 21.58 2.14
N ALA A 122 15.00 21.29 2.97
CA ALA A 122 16.33 21.86 2.80
C ALA A 122 16.96 21.42 1.46
N ALA A 123 16.84 20.15 1.08
CA ALA A 123 17.34 19.64 -0.19
C ALA A 123 16.64 20.30 -1.39
N PHE A 124 15.34 20.57 -1.28
CA PHE A 124 14.57 21.28 -2.29
C PHE A 124 15.01 22.75 -2.40
N VAL A 125 15.03 23.50 -1.29
CA VAL A 125 15.43 24.91 -1.29
C VAL A 125 16.87 25.07 -1.75
N HIS A 126 17.78 24.21 -1.31
CA HIS A 126 19.18 24.23 -1.75
C HIS A 126 19.32 24.06 -3.26
N ARG A 127 18.50 23.21 -3.88
CA ARG A 127 18.47 23.06 -5.33
C ARG A 127 17.97 24.34 -6.02
N HIS A 128 17.09 25.09 -5.37
CA HIS A 128 16.40 26.27 -5.88
C HIS A 128 16.91 27.59 -5.28
N SER A 129 18.17 27.67 -4.87
CA SER A 129 18.78 28.90 -4.36
C SER A 129 20.23 29.01 -4.81
N ASP A 130 20.70 30.25 -5.01
CA ASP A 130 22.09 30.56 -5.29
C ASP A 130 22.80 31.12 -4.04
N GLY A 131 23.83 30.42 -3.59
CA GLY A 131 24.58 30.79 -2.39
C GLY A 131 23.83 30.57 -1.07
N LYS A 132 24.56 30.77 0.04
CA LYS A 132 24.06 30.53 1.40
C LYS A 132 23.00 31.55 1.83
N GLU A 133 23.21 32.83 1.52
CA GLU A 133 22.31 33.90 1.96
C GLU A 133 20.90 33.73 1.38
N GLN A 134 20.81 33.45 0.08
CA GLN A 134 19.50 33.22 -0.54
C GLN A 134 18.88 31.91 -0.07
N PHE A 135 19.68 30.86 0.12
CA PHE A 135 19.19 29.61 0.72
C PHE A 135 18.57 29.86 2.09
N ASP A 136 19.27 30.57 2.99
CA ASP A 136 18.80 30.88 4.33
C ASP A 136 17.51 31.75 4.25
N ALA A 137 17.47 32.75 3.36
CA ALA A 137 16.30 33.59 3.15
C ALA A 137 15.08 32.79 2.63
N ALA A 138 15.26 31.97 1.59
CA ALA A 138 14.20 31.15 1.02
C ALA A 138 13.72 30.07 2.00
N TYR A 139 14.65 29.42 2.71
CA TYR A 139 14.32 28.42 3.71
C TYR A 139 13.53 29.03 4.87
N ASN A 140 13.95 30.19 5.37
CA ASN A 140 13.23 30.92 6.42
C ASN A 140 11.86 31.41 5.94
N ALA A 141 11.74 31.89 4.70
CA ALA A 141 10.47 32.29 4.12
C ALA A 141 9.47 31.11 4.04
N VAL A 142 9.92 29.93 3.62
CA VAL A 142 9.09 28.71 3.60
C VAL A 142 8.76 28.24 5.02
N ARG A 143 9.71 28.29 5.96
CA ARG A 143 9.47 27.91 7.36
C ARG A 143 8.49 28.84 8.08
N ALA A 144 8.50 30.13 7.74
CA ALA A 144 7.60 31.14 8.28
C ALA A 144 6.24 31.18 7.57
N SER A 145 6.08 30.46 6.45
CA SER A 145 4.84 30.44 5.69
C SER A 145 3.68 29.85 6.51
N PRO A 146 2.51 30.52 6.55
CA PRO A 146 1.32 29.96 7.18
C PRO A 146 0.75 28.74 6.44
N ASP A 147 1.23 28.45 5.24
CA ASP A 147 0.84 27.29 4.44
C ASP A 147 1.70 26.06 4.71
N LEU A 148 2.82 26.20 5.43
CA LEU A 148 3.58 25.07 5.96
C LEU A 148 2.91 24.57 7.24
N ILE A 149 2.39 23.35 7.20
CA ILE A 149 1.70 22.75 8.34
C ILE A 149 2.58 21.66 8.95
N ALA A 150 2.89 21.80 10.24
CA ALA A 150 3.58 20.76 11.01
C ALA A 150 2.60 19.65 11.40
N LEU A 151 3.00 18.41 11.17
CA LEU A 151 2.21 17.21 11.44
C LEU A 151 2.68 16.45 12.70
N GLY A 152 3.76 16.91 13.34
CA GLY A 152 4.39 16.24 14.47
C GLY A 152 5.56 15.36 14.04
N LYS A 153 5.83 14.29 14.78
CA LYS A 153 6.93 13.36 14.50
C LYS A 153 6.39 12.03 13.97
N ASP A 154 7.11 11.44 13.01
CA ASP A 154 6.81 10.10 12.53
C ASP A 154 7.30 8.99 13.49
N GLY A 155 7.03 7.73 13.15
CA GLY A 155 7.48 6.57 13.91
C GLY A 155 9.00 6.43 14.04
N ARG A 156 9.79 7.25 13.34
CA ARG A 156 11.26 7.34 13.44
C ARG A 156 11.71 8.59 14.19
N GLY A 157 10.78 9.36 14.77
CA GLY A 157 11.05 10.59 15.50
C GLY A 157 11.37 11.81 14.64
N GLN A 158 11.19 11.73 13.31
CA GLN A 158 11.47 12.84 12.40
C GLN A 158 10.27 13.76 12.29
N GLU A 159 10.50 15.08 12.37
CA GLU A 159 9.44 16.06 12.15
C GLU A 159 8.91 16.00 10.71
N ARG A 160 7.59 15.91 10.60
CA ARG A 160 6.85 15.86 9.34
C ARG A 160 6.09 17.15 9.11
N PHE A 161 6.06 17.57 7.85
CA PHE A 161 5.35 18.74 7.36
C PHE A 161 4.52 18.38 6.14
N THR A 162 3.53 19.21 5.86
CA THR A 162 2.77 19.22 4.62
C THR A 162 2.39 20.64 4.24
N SER A 163 1.71 20.82 3.10
CA SER A 163 1.14 22.09 2.68
C SER A 163 -0.33 22.18 3.06
N ARG A 164 -0.83 23.38 3.35
CA ARG A 164 -2.27 23.65 3.53
C ARG A 164 -3.09 23.15 2.35
N ALA A 165 -2.62 23.40 1.13
CA ALA A 165 -3.27 22.94 -0.09
C ALA A 165 -3.40 21.41 -0.16
N MET A 166 -2.41 20.65 0.34
CA MET A 166 -2.50 19.20 0.43
C MET A 166 -3.57 18.77 1.43
N ILE A 167 -3.60 19.36 2.63
CA ILE A 167 -4.64 19.07 3.64
C ILE A 167 -6.03 19.35 3.07
N GLU A 168 -6.22 20.49 2.41
CA GLU A 168 -7.50 20.84 1.78
C GLU A 168 -7.89 19.88 0.66
N THR A 169 -6.91 19.37 -0.10
CA THR A 169 -7.13 18.35 -1.13
C THR A 169 -7.60 17.04 -0.51
N GLU A 170 -6.94 16.58 0.56
CA GLU A 170 -7.37 15.38 1.29
C GLU A 170 -8.76 15.56 1.92
N GLN A 171 -9.06 16.74 2.45
CA GLN A 171 -10.40 17.05 2.97
C GLN A 171 -11.46 17.07 1.87
N ARG A 172 -11.17 17.61 0.68
CA ARG A 172 -12.09 17.54 -0.48
C ARG A 172 -12.31 16.09 -0.93
N LEU A 173 -11.23 15.30 -1.01
CA LEU A 173 -11.28 13.88 -1.34
C LEU A 173 -12.25 13.14 -0.39
N HIS A 174 -12.06 13.30 0.91
CA HIS A 174 -12.91 12.65 1.91
C HIS A 174 -14.36 13.13 1.88
N ARG A 175 -14.59 14.44 1.73
CA ARG A 175 -15.96 14.98 1.58
C ARG A 175 -16.65 14.41 0.34
N ALA A 176 -15.97 14.34 -0.79
CA ALA A 176 -16.53 13.77 -2.02
C ALA A 176 -16.83 12.27 -1.84
N ALA A 177 -15.96 11.51 -1.18
CA ALA A 177 -16.18 10.11 -0.85
C ALA A 177 -17.40 9.92 0.09
N ASP A 178 -17.50 10.72 1.16
CA ASP A 178 -18.63 10.72 2.10
C ASP A 178 -19.96 11.01 1.37
N MET A 179 -20.00 12.07 0.55
CA MET A 179 -21.17 12.44 -0.25
C MET A 179 -21.59 11.32 -1.21
N THR A 180 -20.63 10.69 -1.87
CA THR A 180 -20.90 9.61 -2.83
C THR A 180 -21.41 8.37 -2.11
N LYS A 181 -20.85 8.02 -0.95
CA LYS A 181 -21.27 6.86 -0.13
C LYS A 181 -22.68 6.99 0.41
N GLN A 182 -23.12 8.20 0.76
CA GLN A 182 -24.46 8.46 1.31
C GLN A 182 -25.58 8.31 0.29
N ARG A 183 -25.28 8.36 -1.02
CA ARG A 183 -26.29 8.17 -2.07
C ARG A 183 -26.66 6.70 -2.24
N THR A 184 -27.93 6.43 -2.52
CA THR A 184 -28.49 5.06 -2.62
C THR A 184 -29.22 4.79 -3.94
N ASN A 185 -28.90 5.54 -5.01
CA ASN A 185 -29.70 5.55 -6.25
C ASN A 185 -29.27 4.51 -7.30
N HIS A 186 -28.28 3.66 -6.99
CA HIS A 186 -27.65 2.74 -7.96
C HIS A 186 -27.94 1.26 -7.68
N ALA A 187 -29.14 0.96 -7.17
CA ALA A 187 -29.50 -0.39 -6.79
C ALA A 187 -29.73 -1.27 -8.02
N VAL A 188 -29.07 -2.43 -8.05
CA VAL A 188 -29.43 -3.53 -8.95
C VAL A 188 -30.28 -4.52 -8.14
N ASN A 189 -31.43 -4.93 -8.67
CA ASN A 189 -32.32 -5.85 -7.98
C ASN A 189 -31.85 -7.32 -8.08
N ASP A 190 -32.39 -8.19 -7.23
CA ASP A 190 -31.94 -9.59 -7.17
C ASP A 190 -32.25 -10.38 -8.45
N VAL A 191 -33.31 -10.01 -9.18
CA VAL A 191 -33.64 -10.65 -10.48
C VAL A 191 -32.52 -10.40 -11.49
N GLN A 192 -32.06 -9.15 -11.61
CA GLN A 192 -30.96 -8.75 -12.48
C GLN A 192 -29.63 -9.38 -12.06
N ARG A 193 -29.36 -9.43 -10.75
CA ARG A 193 -28.15 -10.09 -10.22
C ARG A 193 -28.14 -11.59 -10.53
N ASN A 194 -29.26 -12.27 -10.30
CA ASN A 194 -29.40 -13.69 -10.57
C ASN A 194 -29.31 -14.00 -12.06
N ALA A 195 -29.89 -13.14 -12.93
CA ALA A 195 -29.75 -13.27 -14.37
C ALA A 195 -28.28 -13.16 -14.81
N ALA A 196 -27.52 -12.21 -14.26
CA ALA A 196 -26.09 -12.07 -14.53
C ALA A 196 -25.28 -13.29 -14.07
N PHE A 197 -25.56 -13.85 -12.88
CA PHE A 197 -24.93 -15.09 -12.42
C PHE A 197 -25.23 -16.27 -13.35
N ASN A 198 -26.49 -16.43 -13.76
CA ASN A 198 -26.89 -17.52 -14.67
C ASN A 198 -26.22 -17.37 -16.05
N SER A 199 -26.10 -16.14 -16.56
CA SER A 199 -25.37 -15.82 -17.79
C SER A 199 -23.87 -16.17 -17.67
N ALA A 200 -23.24 -15.81 -16.55
CA ALA A 200 -21.84 -16.12 -16.28
C ALA A 200 -21.61 -17.65 -16.18
N ALA A 201 -22.47 -18.36 -15.45
CA ALA A 201 -22.39 -19.81 -15.29
C ALA A 201 -22.53 -20.56 -16.63
N LYS A 202 -23.41 -20.10 -17.53
CA LYS A 202 -23.55 -20.65 -18.89
C LYS A 202 -22.29 -20.53 -19.74
N ARG A 203 -21.43 -19.53 -19.46
CA ARG A 203 -20.12 -19.34 -20.10
C ARG A 203 -18.98 -20.02 -19.32
N GLY A 204 -19.29 -20.83 -18.31
CA GLY A 204 -18.30 -21.50 -17.46
C GLY A 204 -17.65 -20.61 -16.41
N LEU A 205 -18.12 -19.37 -16.21
CA LEU A 205 -17.58 -18.46 -15.21
C LEU A 205 -18.38 -18.56 -13.90
N VAL A 206 -17.83 -19.30 -12.93
CA VAL A 206 -18.39 -19.40 -11.57
C VAL A 206 -17.56 -18.56 -10.59
N LEU A 207 -18.24 -17.58 -9.99
CA LEU A 207 -17.65 -16.71 -8.99
C LEU A 207 -17.50 -17.45 -7.65
N SER A 208 -16.36 -17.29 -6.99
CA SER A 208 -16.15 -17.81 -5.64
C SER A 208 -16.98 -17.05 -4.60
N GLY A 209 -17.00 -17.53 -3.35
CA GLY A 209 -17.75 -16.89 -2.26
C GLY A 209 -17.30 -15.44 -2.01
N GLU A 210 -15.99 -15.17 -2.05
CA GLU A 210 -15.43 -13.82 -1.93
C GLU A 210 -15.78 -12.96 -3.14
N GLN A 211 -15.65 -13.50 -4.36
CA GLN A 211 -16.01 -12.78 -5.59
C GLN A 211 -17.52 -12.46 -5.66
N LYS A 212 -18.38 -13.37 -5.19
CA LYS A 212 -19.82 -13.14 -5.08
C LYS A 212 -20.14 -12.04 -4.07
N SER A 213 -19.48 -12.05 -2.91
CA SER A 213 -19.63 -10.99 -1.90
C SER A 213 -19.18 -9.63 -2.45
N ALA A 214 -18.08 -9.59 -3.21
CA ALA A 214 -17.62 -8.39 -3.88
C ALA A 214 -18.60 -7.93 -4.97
N PHE A 215 -19.16 -8.85 -5.77
CA PHE A 215 -20.20 -8.56 -6.74
C PHE A 215 -21.45 -7.94 -6.08
N GLU A 216 -21.93 -8.53 -4.97
CA GLU A 216 -23.08 -8.00 -4.21
C GLU A 216 -22.76 -6.61 -3.63
N HIS A 217 -21.53 -6.41 -3.17
CA HIS A 217 -21.07 -5.12 -2.67
C HIS A 217 -21.04 -4.05 -3.77
N VAL A 218 -20.51 -4.35 -4.95
CA VAL A 218 -20.47 -3.36 -6.04
C VAL A 218 -21.85 -3.13 -6.65
N THR A 219 -22.74 -4.12 -6.67
CA THR A 219 -24.11 -3.99 -7.23
C THR A 219 -25.15 -3.47 -6.24
N ASN A 220 -24.75 -3.16 -5.00
CA ASN A 220 -25.63 -2.54 -4.03
C ASN A 220 -26.00 -1.09 -4.41
N SER A 221 -26.96 -0.54 -3.66
CA SER A 221 -27.51 0.79 -3.89
C SER A 221 -26.52 1.94 -3.68
N LYS A 222 -25.46 1.75 -2.89
CA LYS A 222 -24.55 2.83 -2.46
C LYS A 222 -23.79 3.42 -3.63
N GLY A 223 -23.58 4.74 -3.62
CA GLY A 223 -22.86 5.44 -4.69
C GLY A 223 -21.34 5.18 -4.69
N LEU A 224 -20.75 4.71 -3.59
CA LEU A 224 -19.33 4.34 -3.52
C LEU A 224 -19.20 2.87 -3.11
N ALA A 225 -18.41 2.11 -3.87
CA ALA A 225 -17.99 0.76 -3.54
C ALA A 225 -16.47 0.63 -3.66
N VAL A 226 -15.84 -0.08 -2.73
CA VAL A 226 -14.39 -0.29 -2.70
C VAL A 226 -14.12 -1.79 -2.64
N VAL A 227 -13.34 -2.29 -3.59
CA VAL A 227 -12.92 -3.68 -3.64
C VAL A 227 -11.39 -3.73 -3.66
N VAL A 228 -10.83 -4.32 -2.62
CA VAL A 228 -9.41 -4.66 -2.58
C VAL A 228 -9.29 -6.12 -2.98
N GLY A 229 -8.34 -6.46 -3.83
CA GLY A 229 -8.06 -7.87 -4.06
C GLY A 229 -6.66 -8.12 -4.52
N TYR A 230 -6.11 -9.23 -4.03
CA TYR A 230 -4.76 -9.65 -4.35
C TYR A 230 -4.57 -9.89 -5.86
N ALA A 231 -3.31 -9.96 -6.27
CA ALA A 231 -2.91 -10.23 -7.63
C ALA A 231 -3.44 -11.60 -8.05
N GLY A 232 -4.23 -11.64 -9.12
CA GLY A 232 -4.75 -12.90 -9.65
C GLY A 232 -6.05 -13.41 -9.00
N THR A 233 -6.79 -12.59 -8.26
CA THR A 233 -8.09 -12.98 -7.66
C THR A 233 -9.29 -12.89 -8.60
N GLY A 234 -9.08 -12.53 -9.88
CA GLY A 234 -10.15 -12.48 -10.88
C GLY A 234 -11.11 -11.29 -10.78
N LYS A 235 -10.63 -10.13 -10.28
CA LYS A 235 -11.42 -8.89 -10.13
C LYS A 235 -12.13 -8.46 -11.42
N SER A 236 -11.42 -8.46 -12.55
CA SER A 236 -11.99 -8.07 -13.86
C SER A 236 -13.09 -9.01 -14.33
N ALA A 237 -12.95 -10.32 -14.08
CA ALA A 237 -14.00 -11.29 -14.41
C ALA A 237 -15.27 -11.06 -13.59
N MET A 238 -15.14 -10.79 -12.28
CA MET A 238 -16.26 -10.40 -11.42
C MET A 238 -16.94 -9.11 -11.92
N LEU A 239 -16.16 -8.13 -12.38
CA LEU A 239 -16.70 -6.90 -12.96
C LEU A 239 -17.44 -7.13 -14.27
N GLY A 240 -17.07 -8.14 -15.06
CA GLY A 240 -17.84 -8.50 -16.25
C GLY A 240 -19.25 -8.97 -15.91
N VAL A 241 -19.39 -9.73 -14.82
CA VAL A 241 -20.71 -10.12 -14.29
C VAL A 241 -21.46 -8.90 -13.74
N ALA A 242 -20.77 -8.01 -13.01
CA ALA A 242 -21.36 -6.77 -12.50
C ALA A 242 -21.81 -5.83 -13.63
N ARG A 243 -21.06 -5.74 -14.73
CA ARG A 243 -21.40 -4.97 -15.92
C ARG A 243 -22.73 -5.40 -16.50
N GLU A 244 -22.92 -6.70 -16.72
CA GLU A 244 -24.18 -7.26 -17.22
C GLU A 244 -25.35 -6.92 -16.30
N ALA A 245 -25.14 -7.00 -14.98
CA ALA A 245 -26.15 -6.66 -13.99
C ALA A 245 -26.52 -5.16 -14.03
N TRP A 246 -25.53 -4.26 -14.09
CA TRP A 246 -25.74 -2.81 -14.20
C TRP A 246 -26.42 -2.39 -15.51
N GLU A 247 -25.98 -2.95 -16.65
CA GLU A 247 -26.57 -2.65 -17.96
C GLU A 247 -28.02 -3.12 -18.03
N SER A 248 -28.33 -4.30 -17.48
CA SER A 248 -29.72 -4.79 -17.38
C SER A 248 -30.60 -3.92 -16.46
N ALA A 249 -29.99 -3.14 -15.57
CA ALA A 249 -30.65 -2.15 -14.73
C ALA A 249 -30.71 -0.74 -15.36
N GLY A 250 -30.25 -0.60 -16.61
CA GLY A 250 -30.29 0.65 -17.36
C GLY A 250 -29.20 1.65 -16.98
N TYR A 251 -28.12 1.18 -16.34
CA TYR A 251 -26.93 1.99 -16.12
C TYR A 251 -25.94 1.87 -17.27
N LYS A 252 -25.20 2.94 -17.52
CA LYS A 252 -24.06 2.96 -18.43
C LYS A 252 -22.77 2.73 -17.65
N VAL A 253 -22.06 1.66 -17.96
CA VAL A 253 -20.82 1.29 -17.25
C VAL A 253 -19.62 1.82 -18.03
N ARG A 254 -18.70 2.50 -17.35
CA ARG A 254 -17.47 3.03 -17.94
C ARG A 254 -16.28 2.65 -17.10
N GLY A 255 -15.19 2.24 -17.73
CA GLY A 255 -13.95 1.85 -17.07
C GLY A 255 -12.90 2.95 -17.16
N ALA A 256 -12.10 3.06 -16.12
CA ALA A 256 -10.98 3.98 -16.03
C ALA A 256 -9.79 3.31 -15.34
N ALA A 257 -8.58 3.65 -15.79
CA ALA A 257 -7.34 3.25 -15.13
C ALA A 257 -6.27 4.34 -15.30
N LEU A 258 -5.17 4.25 -14.55
CA LEU A 258 -4.05 5.19 -14.70
C LEU A 258 -3.34 5.02 -16.06
N SER A 259 -3.14 3.78 -16.50
CA SER A 259 -2.38 3.44 -17.70
C SER A 259 -3.26 2.85 -18.82
N GLY A 260 -2.77 2.94 -20.06
CA GLY A 260 -3.45 2.38 -21.22
C GLY A 260 -3.59 0.85 -21.16
N ILE A 261 -2.56 0.15 -20.66
CA ILE A 261 -2.56 -1.31 -20.48
C ILE A 261 -3.58 -1.71 -19.43
N ALA A 262 -3.63 -1.03 -18.29
CA ALA A 262 -4.59 -1.36 -17.24
C ALA A 262 -6.03 -1.15 -17.73
N ALA A 263 -6.28 -0.08 -18.50
CA ALA A 263 -7.58 0.11 -19.14
C ALA A 263 -7.91 -1.01 -20.15
N GLU A 264 -6.92 -1.48 -20.93
CA GLU A 264 -7.10 -2.63 -21.83
C GLU A 264 -7.36 -3.94 -21.07
N GLY A 265 -6.60 -4.20 -20.01
CA GLY A 265 -6.78 -5.38 -19.17
C GLY A 265 -8.16 -5.39 -18.49
N LEU A 266 -8.63 -4.23 -18.05
CA LEU A 266 -9.99 -4.06 -17.55
C LEU A 266 -11.02 -4.36 -18.65
N GLU A 267 -10.87 -3.77 -19.83
CA GLU A 267 -11.79 -3.96 -20.96
C GLU A 267 -11.82 -5.42 -21.45
N ASN A 268 -10.66 -6.03 -21.69
CA ASN A 268 -10.55 -7.42 -22.11
C ASN A 268 -11.08 -8.38 -21.04
N GLY A 269 -10.84 -8.08 -19.75
CA GLY A 269 -11.24 -8.95 -18.64
C GLY A 269 -12.69 -8.80 -18.19
N SER A 270 -13.36 -7.67 -18.47
CA SER A 270 -14.71 -7.37 -17.99
C SER A 270 -15.72 -6.99 -19.09
N GLY A 271 -15.25 -6.69 -20.30
CA GLY A 271 -16.06 -6.10 -21.37
C GLY A 271 -16.49 -4.65 -21.11
N ILE A 272 -15.98 -3.99 -20.05
CA ILE A 272 -16.28 -2.59 -19.77
C ILE A 272 -15.41 -1.72 -20.67
N ALA A 273 -16.03 -0.89 -21.51
CA ALA A 273 -15.32 0.09 -22.33
C ALA A 273 -14.46 1.03 -21.45
N SER A 274 -13.15 1.01 -21.64
CA SER A 274 -12.21 1.58 -20.68
C SER A 274 -11.22 2.58 -21.28
N ARG A 275 -10.89 3.63 -20.54
CA ARG A 275 -9.92 4.66 -20.95
C ARG A 275 -8.99 5.05 -19.81
N THR A 276 -7.95 5.83 -20.10
CA THR A 276 -7.15 6.42 -19.02
C THR A 276 -7.93 7.51 -18.32
N ILE A 277 -7.71 7.69 -17.01
CA ILE A 277 -8.33 8.76 -16.21
C ILE A 277 -8.06 10.13 -16.86
N ALA A 278 -6.80 10.39 -17.25
CA ALA A 278 -6.42 11.63 -17.93
C ALA A 278 -7.21 11.87 -19.24
N SER A 279 -7.51 10.80 -20.01
CA SER A 279 -8.33 10.93 -21.21
C SER A 279 -9.78 11.30 -20.89
N LEU A 280 -10.34 10.79 -19.79
CA LEU A 280 -11.70 11.13 -19.35
C LEU A 280 -11.77 12.56 -18.83
N GLU A 281 -10.83 12.96 -17.96
CA GLU A 281 -10.73 14.33 -17.44
C GLU A 281 -10.65 15.35 -18.60
N HIS A 282 -9.86 15.06 -19.63
CA HIS A 282 -9.77 15.91 -20.83
C HIS A 282 -11.10 16.05 -21.59
N GLN A 283 -11.87 14.96 -21.72
CA GLN A 283 -13.20 15.05 -22.33
C GLN A 283 -14.15 15.87 -21.47
N TRP A 284 -14.11 15.68 -20.15
CA TRP A 284 -14.94 16.43 -19.21
C TRP A 284 -14.65 17.94 -19.27
N CYS A 285 -13.38 18.34 -19.35
CA CYS A 285 -13.00 19.75 -19.53
C CYS A 285 -13.56 20.36 -20.82
N LYS A 286 -13.74 19.55 -21.88
CA LYS A 286 -14.34 19.97 -23.16
C LYS A 286 -15.87 19.89 -23.19
N GLY A 287 -16.52 19.60 -22.07
CA GLY A 287 -17.98 19.40 -22.02
C GLY A 287 -18.45 18.11 -22.72
N ARG A 288 -17.54 17.19 -23.05
CA ARG A 288 -17.83 15.93 -23.75
C ARG A 288 -17.78 14.75 -22.79
N GLU A 289 -18.49 13.68 -23.13
CA GLU A 289 -18.50 12.41 -22.38
C GLU A 289 -18.72 12.60 -20.86
N GLN A 290 -19.50 13.62 -20.46
CA GLN A 290 -19.82 13.89 -19.06
C GLN A 290 -20.44 12.66 -18.40
N LEU A 291 -20.19 12.53 -17.09
CA LEU A 291 -20.93 11.58 -16.28
C LEU A 291 -22.36 12.06 -16.07
N THR A 292 -23.24 11.12 -15.77
CA THR A 292 -24.66 11.33 -15.45
C THR A 292 -25.03 10.50 -14.22
N THR A 293 -26.24 10.71 -13.69
CA THR A 293 -26.82 9.89 -12.61
C THR A 293 -27.10 8.44 -13.02
N LYS A 294 -26.94 8.11 -14.31
CA LYS A 294 -27.07 6.76 -14.87
C LYS A 294 -25.72 6.10 -15.14
N ASP A 295 -24.60 6.75 -14.81
CA ASP A 295 -23.28 6.19 -15.03
C ASP A 295 -22.73 5.46 -13.79
N VAL A 296 -22.10 4.31 -14.03
CA VAL A 296 -21.23 3.62 -13.07
C VAL A 296 -19.79 3.73 -13.60
N LEU A 297 -18.95 4.48 -12.90
CA LEU A 297 -17.53 4.61 -13.20
C LEU A 297 -16.73 3.60 -12.38
N VAL A 298 -16.06 2.68 -13.04
CA VAL A 298 -15.17 1.68 -12.45
C VAL A 298 -13.73 2.14 -12.62
N ILE A 299 -12.99 2.31 -11.53
CA ILE A 299 -11.56 2.63 -11.55
C ILE A 299 -10.78 1.40 -11.12
N ASP A 300 -10.02 0.82 -12.05
CA ASP A 300 -9.10 -0.30 -11.77
C ASP A 300 -7.68 0.20 -11.48
N GLU A 301 -6.89 -0.60 -10.77
CA GLU A 301 -5.57 -0.25 -10.25
C GLU A 301 -5.59 1.09 -9.48
N ALA A 302 -6.65 1.34 -8.72
CA ALA A 302 -6.89 2.58 -7.99
C ALA A 302 -5.79 2.91 -6.97
N GLY A 303 -5.02 1.91 -6.51
CA GLY A 303 -3.84 2.08 -5.65
C GLY A 303 -2.71 2.91 -6.29
N MET A 304 -2.68 2.99 -7.62
CA MET A 304 -1.69 3.82 -8.34
C MET A 304 -2.13 5.26 -8.57
N VAL A 305 -3.37 5.61 -8.24
CA VAL A 305 -3.91 6.95 -8.51
C VAL A 305 -3.54 7.89 -7.36
N GLY A 306 -2.82 8.97 -7.67
CA GLY A 306 -2.42 9.97 -6.68
C GLY A 306 -3.59 10.74 -6.08
N THR A 307 -3.37 11.35 -4.91
CA THR A 307 -4.42 12.03 -4.14
C THR A 307 -5.13 13.14 -4.91
N ARG A 308 -4.39 13.97 -5.66
CA ARG A 308 -4.98 15.06 -6.44
C ARG A 308 -5.87 14.55 -7.57
N GLN A 309 -5.42 13.55 -8.32
CA GLN A 309 -6.20 12.97 -9.41
C GLN A 309 -7.43 12.22 -8.90
N MET A 310 -7.28 11.45 -7.82
CA MET A 310 -8.40 10.76 -7.18
C MET A 310 -9.44 11.77 -6.69
N GLU A 311 -9.01 12.88 -6.07
CA GLU A 311 -9.92 13.95 -5.61
C GLU A 311 -10.74 14.54 -6.76
N ARG A 312 -10.11 14.90 -7.88
CA ARG A 312 -10.83 15.47 -9.03
C ARG A 312 -11.89 14.53 -9.59
N VAL A 313 -11.56 13.24 -9.71
CA VAL A 313 -12.50 12.21 -10.21
C VAL A 313 -13.66 12.00 -9.24
N LEU A 314 -13.37 11.84 -7.94
CA LEU A 314 -14.41 11.69 -6.92
C LEU A 314 -15.30 12.92 -6.84
N SER A 315 -14.72 14.13 -6.82
CA SER A 315 -15.46 15.39 -6.77
C SER A 315 -16.37 15.54 -7.99
N HIS A 316 -15.91 15.16 -9.19
CA HIS A 316 -16.74 15.16 -10.38
C HIS A 316 -17.92 14.17 -10.28
N ALA A 317 -17.66 12.91 -9.91
CA ALA A 317 -18.70 11.90 -9.73
C ALA A 317 -19.71 12.29 -8.62
N ALA A 318 -19.20 12.81 -7.50
CA ALA A 318 -19.99 13.33 -6.38
C ALA A 318 -20.84 14.53 -6.79
N LYS A 319 -20.35 15.43 -7.63
CA LYS A 319 -21.16 16.56 -8.11
C LYS A 319 -22.33 16.08 -8.98
N VAL A 320 -22.07 15.13 -9.88
CA VAL A 320 -23.03 14.67 -10.88
C VAL A 320 -24.08 13.72 -10.31
N GLY A 321 -23.72 12.85 -9.36
CA GLY A 321 -24.61 11.74 -8.98
C GLY A 321 -24.26 10.40 -9.58
N ALA A 322 -23.08 10.21 -10.15
CA ALA A 322 -22.64 8.93 -10.68
C ALA A 322 -22.19 7.98 -9.56
N LYS A 323 -22.30 6.67 -9.78
CA LYS A 323 -21.69 5.66 -8.91
C LYS A 323 -20.21 5.51 -9.23
N LEU A 324 -19.41 5.33 -8.18
CA LEU A 324 -17.99 5.05 -8.27
C LEU A 324 -17.66 3.69 -7.65
N VAL A 325 -16.94 2.87 -8.40
CA VAL A 325 -16.41 1.58 -7.94
C VAL A 325 -14.89 1.64 -8.03
N LEU A 326 -14.22 1.63 -6.88
CA LEU A 326 -12.75 1.66 -6.80
C LEU A 326 -12.23 0.26 -6.58
N ILE A 327 -11.29 -0.15 -7.43
CA ILE A 327 -10.74 -1.50 -7.43
C ILE A 327 -9.23 -1.42 -7.52
N GLY A 328 -8.56 -2.21 -6.70
CA GLY A 328 -7.11 -2.24 -6.72
C GLY A 328 -6.53 -3.19 -5.70
N ASP A 329 -5.23 -3.07 -5.55
CA ASP A 329 -4.45 -3.81 -4.58
C ASP A 329 -3.48 -2.82 -3.94
N GLN A 330 -3.63 -2.55 -2.64
CA GLN A 330 -2.80 -1.58 -1.93
C GLN A 330 -1.35 -2.04 -1.80
N GLN A 331 -1.12 -3.34 -1.94
CA GLN A 331 0.18 -3.97 -1.78
C GLN A 331 0.96 -4.01 -3.10
N GLN A 332 0.32 -3.75 -4.24
CA GLN A 332 1.02 -3.56 -5.52
C GLN A 332 1.72 -2.19 -5.58
N LEU A 333 2.28 -1.86 -6.74
CA LEU A 333 3.03 -0.62 -6.94
C LEU A 333 2.17 0.61 -6.61
N GLN A 334 2.80 1.55 -5.91
CA GLN A 334 2.13 2.75 -5.43
C GLN A 334 2.07 3.85 -6.47
N ALA A 335 1.22 4.85 -6.21
CA ALA A 335 1.11 6.04 -7.03
C ALA A 335 2.48 6.74 -7.19
N ILE A 336 2.75 7.28 -8.38
CA ILE A 336 3.93 8.13 -8.59
C ILE A 336 3.72 9.49 -7.90
N GLU A 337 2.51 10.06 -8.03
CA GLU A 337 2.09 11.28 -7.35
C GLU A 337 1.90 11.08 -5.85
N ALA A 338 1.80 12.17 -5.10
CA ALA A 338 1.68 12.18 -3.65
C ALA A 338 0.44 11.44 -3.11
N GLY A 339 0.66 10.77 -1.96
CA GLY A 339 -0.37 10.17 -1.11
C GLY A 339 -0.85 8.78 -1.56
N ALA A 340 -1.59 8.13 -0.66
CA ALA A 340 -2.23 6.82 -0.82
C ALA A 340 -3.76 6.93 -0.73
N ALA A 341 -4.37 7.70 -1.64
CA ALA A 341 -5.81 8.01 -1.59
C ALA A 341 -6.72 6.77 -1.57
N PHE A 342 -6.40 5.72 -2.34
CA PHE A 342 -7.17 4.48 -2.32
C PHE A 342 -7.13 3.78 -0.95
N ARG A 343 -5.96 3.74 -0.29
CA ARG A 343 -5.80 3.23 1.08
C ARG A 343 -6.65 4.04 2.06
N ALA A 344 -6.52 5.36 2.03
CA ALA A 344 -7.27 6.26 2.91
C ALA A 344 -8.80 6.15 2.75
N ILE A 345 -9.29 5.98 1.51
CA ILE A 345 -10.72 5.76 1.25
C ILE A 345 -11.15 4.38 1.79
N HIS A 346 -10.36 3.34 1.54
CA HIS A 346 -10.65 1.99 2.02
C HIS A 346 -10.72 1.93 3.55
N GLU A 347 -9.73 2.47 4.26
CA GLU A 347 -9.69 2.48 5.73
C GLU A 347 -10.86 3.25 6.34
N ARG A 348 -11.23 4.40 5.75
CA ARG A 348 -12.33 5.24 6.24
C ARG A 348 -13.70 4.66 5.94
N HIS A 349 -13.91 4.11 4.74
CA HIS A 349 -15.24 3.71 4.27
C HIS A 349 -15.50 2.21 4.33
N GLY A 350 -14.47 1.40 4.57
CA GLY A 350 -14.48 -0.05 4.40
C GLY A 350 -14.50 -0.45 2.93
N GLY A 351 -14.33 -1.74 2.70
CA GLY A 351 -14.45 -2.37 1.38
C GLY A 351 -14.71 -3.86 1.53
N VAL A 352 -14.76 -4.55 0.39
CA VAL A 352 -14.70 -6.01 0.36
C VAL A 352 -13.31 -6.42 -0.13
N GLU A 353 -12.73 -7.38 0.58
CA GLU A 353 -11.44 -7.97 0.22
C GLU A 353 -11.65 -9.30 -0.52
N ILE A 354 -10.96 -9.48 -1.65
CA ILE A 354 -10.86 -10.76 -2.35
C ILE A 354 -9.42 -11.25 -2.21
N SER A 355 -9.24 -12.25 -1.36
CA SER A 355 -7.96 -12.81 -0.96
C SER A 355 -7.63 -14.11 -1.70
N GLU A 356 -8.63 -14.80 -2.24
CA GLU A 356 -8.50 -16.06 -2.96
C GLU A 356 -7.78 -15.87 -4.31
N VAL A 357 -6.50 -16.24 -4.34
CA VAL A 357 -5.66 -16.20 -5.54
C VAL A 357 -6.05 -17.36 -6.46
N ARG A 358 -6.42 -17.05 -7.71
CA ARG A 358 -6.86 -18.05 -8.70
C ARG A 358 -5.98 -18.08 -9.96
N ARG A 359 -4.98 -17.19 -10.06
CA ARG A 359 -4.07 -17.11 -11.21
C ARG A 359 -3.10 -18.29 -11.24
N GLN A 360 -2.48 -18.60 -10.11
CA GLN A 360 -1.56 -19.73 -10.01
C GLN A 360 -2.32 -21.04 -9.94
N LEU A 361 -1.84 -22.05 -10.67
CA LEU A 361 -2.53 -23.34 -10.79
C LEU A 361 -2.32 -24.25 -9.57
N SER A 362 -1.20 -24.08 -8.85
CA SER A 362 -0.88 -24.89 -7.68
C SER A 362 -1.19 -24.17 -6.36
N ALA A 363 -1.72 -24.90 -5.38
CA ALA A 363 -2.10 -24.35 -4.08
C ALA A 363 -0.93 -23.67 -3.34
N TRP A 364 0.27 -24.25 -3.40
CA TRP A 364 1.44 -23.69 -2.72
C TRP A 364 1.89 -22.34 -3.34
N GLN A 365 1.71 -22.14 -4.64
CA GLN A 365 2.00 -20.86 -5.29
C GLN A 365 0.95 -19.79 -4.96
N GLN A 366 -0.32 -20.21 -4.83
CA GLN A 366 -1.38 -19.34 -4.34
C GLN A 366 -1.07 -18.86 -2.91
N ASP A 367 -0.63 -19.76 -2.04
CA ASP A 367 -0.22 -19.43 -0.67
C ASP A 367 1.03 -18.54 -0.63
N ALA A 368 2.05 -18.83 -1.44
CA ALA A 368 3.23 -17.98 -1.54
C ALA A 368 2.89 -16.57 -2.06
N THR A 369 1.95 -16.46 -3.01
CA THR A 369 1.45 -15.17 -3.51
C THR A 369 0.69 -14.42 -2.43
N ARG A 370 -0.11 -15.11 -1.62
CA ARG A 370 -0.79 -14.54 -0.45
C ARG A 370 0.20 -14.08 0.62
N HIS A 371 1.30 -14.81 0.83
CA HIS A 371 2.36 -14.40 1.75
C HIS A 371 3.02 -13.09 1.29
N LEU A 372 3.34 -12.95 -0.01
CA LEU A 372 3.81 -11.68 -0.56
C LEU A 372 2.79 -10.55 -0.36
N ALA A 373 1.50 -10.82 -0.63
CA ALA A 373 0.43 -9.84 -0.47
C ALA A 373 0.15 -9.42 0.99
N THR A 374 0.67 -10.16 1.99
CA THR A 374 0.43 -9.90 3.42
C THR A 374 1.70 -9.52 4.17
N GLY A 375 2.75 -9.08 3.45
CA GLY A 375 4.03 -8.67 4.03
C GLY A 375 4.90 -9.82 4.54
N ARG A 376 4.44 -11.08 4.40
CA ARG A 376 5.18 -12.30 4.76
C ARG A 376 6.15 -12.73 3.65
N THR A 377 6.85 -11.76 3.05
CA THR A 377 7.75 -11.98 1.90
C THR A 377 8.84 -13.01 2.21
N GLY A 378 9.36 -13.06 3.44
CA GLY A 378 10.31 -14.08 3.86
C GLY A 378 9.76 -15.51 3.81
N GLU A 379 8.49 -15.73 4.17
CA GLU A 379 7.83 -17.04 4.04
C GLU A 379 7.63 -17.41 2.57
N ALA A 380 7.25 -16.46 1.72
CA ALA A 380 7.13 -16.69 0.29
C ALA A 380 8.47 -17.08 -0.35
N ILE A 381 9.55 -16.33 -0.07
CA ILE A 381 10.88 -16.60 -0.61
C ILE A 381 11.37 -17.99 -0.17
N ARG A 382 11.22 -18.35 1.11
CA ARG A 382 11.54 -19.70 1.61
C ARG A 382 10.75 -20.78 0.88
N THR A 383 9.44 -20.58 0.68
CA THR A 383 8.58 -21.54 -0.03
C THR A 383 9.04 -21.79 -1.47
N TYR A 384 9.52 -20.76 -2.17
CA TYR A 384 10.11 -20.88 -3.51
C TYR A 384 11.50 -21.54 -3.45
N GLU A 385 12.32 -21.20 -2.45
CA GLU A 385 13.65 -21.79 -2.27
C GLU A 385 13.59 -23.30 -2.01
N ASP A 386 12.70 -23.75 -1.12
CA ASP A 386 12.48 -25.17 -0.79
C ASP A 386 12.11 -26.00 -2.05
N ARG A 387 11.63 -25.33 -3.10
CA ARG A 387 11.24 -25.93 -4.39
C ARG A 387 12.26 -25.69 -5.50
N GLY A 388 13.45 -25.21 -5.13
CA GLY A 388 14.54 -24.92 -6.07
C GLY A 388 14.19 -23.84 -7.08
N LYS A 389 13.38 -22.85 -6.68
CA LYS A 389 12.98 -21.71 -7.54
C LYS A 389 13.71 -20.40 -7.20
N VAL A 390 14.60 -20.44 -6.22
CA VAL A 390 15.49 -19.32 -5.86
C VAL A 390 16.92 -19.72 -6.21
N HIS A 391 17.62 -18.86 -6.94
CA HIS A 391 18.93 -19.12 -7.51
C HIS A 391 19.89 -17.99 -7.13
N ALA A 392 20.89 -18.32 -6.32
CA ALA A 392 21.97 -17.42 -5.96
C ALA A 392 23.20 -17.75 -6.80
N ALA A 393 23.81 -16.73 -7.38
CA ALA A 393 25.11 -16.83 -8.04
C ALA A 393 26.14 -15.92 -7.36
N ASP A 394 27.43 -16.12 -7.63
CA ASP A 394 28.50 -15.35 -6.98
C ASP A 394 28.40 -13.85 -7.27
N THR A 395 28.06 -13.47 -8.51
CA THR A 395 27.86 -12.08 -8.92
C THR A 395 26.55 -11.90 -9.67
N ARG A 396 26.08 -10.65 -9.77
CA ARG A 396 24.89 -10.31 -10.57
C ARG A 396 25.05 -10.69 -12.04
N GLU A 397 26.26 -10.58 -12.58
CA GLU A 397 26.57 -10.94 -13.98
C GLU A 397 26.42 -12.45 -14.21
N VAL A 398 26.89 -13.27 -13.27
CA VAL A 398 26.68 -14.73 -13.32
C VAL A 398 25.20 -15.06 -13.15
N ALA A 399 24.50 -14.40 -12.22
CA ALA A 399 23.06 -14.59 -12.03
C ALA A 399 22.26 -14.28 -13.31
N ARG A 400 22.66 -13.24 -14.05
CA ARG A 400 22.06 -12.88 -15.35
C ARG A 400 22.27 -13.98 -16.39
N THR A 401 23.47 -14.53 -16.46
CA THR A 401 23.81 -15.63 -17.38
C THR A 401 23.01 -16.88 -17.07
N GLU A 402 22.99 -17.31 -15.80
CA GLU A 402 22.23 -18.49 -15.36
C GLU A 402 20.71 -18.32 -15.56
N LEU A 403 20.19 -17.11 -15.36
CA LEU A 403 18.79 -16.80 -15.66
C LEU A 403 18.48 -17.05 -17.14
N ILE A 404 19.32 -16.54 -18.05
CA ILE A 404 19.12 -16.71 -19.49
C ILE A 404 19.25 -18.17 -19.91
N GLU A 405 20.20 -18.93 -19.36
CA GLU A 405 20.30 -20.37 -19.63
C GLU A 405 19.07 -21.15 -19.15
N ARG A 406 18.52 -20.79 -17.99
CA ARG A 406 17.27 -21.39 -17.52
C ARG A 406 16.10 -21.01 -18.41
N TRP A 407 15.96 -19.73 -18.74
CA TRP A 407 14.92 -19.23 -19.63
C TRP A 407 14.94 -19.92 -21.00
N ASP A 408 16.12 -20.12 -21.60
CA ASP A 408 16.24 -20.76 -22.91
C ASP A 408 15.90 -22.26 -22.84
N ARG A 409 16.34 -22.97 -21.79
CA ARG A 409 15.92 -24.37 -21.54
C ARG A 409 14.41 -24.49 -21.37
N GLU A 410 13.80 -23.61 -20.59
CA GLU A 410 12.35 -23.62 -20.36
C GLU A 410 11.57 -23.27 -21.63
N ARG A 411 12.08 -22.35 -22.46
CA ARG A 411 11.52 -22.03 -23.77
C ARG A 411 11.57 -23.22 -24.74
N GLN A 412 12.66 -23.99 -24.76
CA GLN A 412 12.79 -25.15 -25.63
C GLN A 412 11.90 -26.32 -25.18
N THR A 413 11.78 -26.53 -23.87
CA THR A 413 10.96 -27.60 -23.30
C THR A 413 9.47 -27.32 -23.35
N ASN A 414 9.05 -26.06 -23.22
CA ASN A 414 7.65 -25.64 -23.26
C ASN A 414 7.49 -24.44 -24.21
N PRO A 415 7.52 -24.65 -25.55
CA PRO A 415 7.57 -23.56 -26.52
C PRO A 415 6.33 -22.67 -26.52
N ASP A 416 5.15 -23.25 -26.25
CA ASP A 416 3.87 -22.55 -26.27
C ASP A 416 3.60 -21.69 -25.03
N ASP A 417 4.36 -21.90 -23.94
CA ASP A 417 4.19 -21.14 -22.71
C ASP A 417 4.56 -19.67 -22.91
N SER A 418 3.66 -18.78 -22.49
CA SER A 418 3.97 -17.35 -22.42
C SER A 418 4.99 -17.09 -21.31
N ARG A 419 5.98 -16.24 -21.61
CA ARG A 419 7.11 -15.99 -20.68
C ARG A 419 7.60 -14.55 -20.72
N ILE A 420 8.06 -14.07 -19.56
CA ILE A 420 8.69 -12.75 -19.43
C ILE A 420 9.79 -12.76 -18.39
N ILE A 421 10.86 -12.01 -18.65
CA ILE A 421 11.91 -11.73 -17.67
C ILE A 421 11.63 -10.35 -17.05
N LEU A 422 11.61 -10.29 -15.72
CA LEU A 422 11.35 -9.08 -14.95
C LEU A 422 12.56 -8.68 -14.13
N THR A 423 12.79 -7.38 -14.07
CA THR A 423 13.80 -6.80 -13.20
C THR A 423 13.46 -5.34 -12.91
N HIS A 424 14.16 -4.72 -11.98
CA HIS A 424 13.86 -3.37 -11.55
C HIS A 424 14.34 -2.31 -12.56
N THR A 425 15.50 -2.52 -13.19
CA THR A 425 16.22 -1.48 -13.94
C THR A 425 16.13 -1.69 -15.45
N ASN A 426 16.07 -0.60 -16.24
CA ASN A 426 16.14 -0.69 -17.70
C ASN A 426 17.51 -1.20 -18.21
N TYR A 427 18.57 -1.17 -17.40
CA TYR A 427 19.93 -1.58 -17.81
C TYR A 427 19.93 -3.07 -17.84
N GLU A 428 19.52 -3.67 -16.72
CA GLU A 428 19.30 -5.11 -16.64
C GLU A 428 18.30 -5.56 -17.72
N VAL A 429 17.22 -4.80 -17.99
CA VAL A 429 16.31 -5.10 -19.10
C VAL A 429 17.03 -5.12 -20.46
N ARG A 430 17.90 -4.16 -20.76
CA ARG A 430 18.64 -4.14 -22.04
C ARG A 430 19.59 -5.32 -22.15
N GLU A 431 20.37 -5.56 -21.09
CA GLU A 431 21.33 -6.67 -21.04
C GLU A 431 20.62 -8.02 -21.19
N LEU A 432 19.53 -8.24 -20.44
CA LEU A 432 18.72 -9.45 -20.51
C LEU A 432 18.06 -9.63 -21.88
N ASN A 433 17.54 -8.56 -22.49
CA ASN A 433 16.98 -8.63 -23.85
C ASN A 433 18.05 -9.00 -24.88
N GLN A 434 19.26 -8.43 -24.78
CA GLN A 434 20.36 -8.74 -25.67
C GLN A 434 20.76 -10.22 -25.54
N MET A 435 21.01 -10.69 -24.32
CA MET A 435 21.40 -12.08 -24.06
C MET A 435 20.31 -13.08 -24.49
N ALA A 436 19.04 -12.78 -24.23
CA ALA A 436 17.92 -13.61 -24.67
C ALA A 436 17.87 -13.70 -26.21
N ARG A 437 18.07 -12.57 -26.90
CA ARG A 437 18.10 -12.53 -28.37
C ARG A 437 19.29 -13.29 -28.95
N GLU A 438 20.46 -13.21 -28.31
CA GLU A 438 21.64 -13.98 -28.72
C GLU A 438 21.38 -15.48 -28.66
N LYS A 439 20.67 -15.97 -27.63
CA LYS A 439 20.20 -17.37 -27.57
C LYS A 439 19.22 -17.72 -28.69
N MET A 440 18.24 -16.85 -28.97
CA MET A 440 17.29 -17.05 -30.07
C MET A 440 18.00 -17.14 -31.44
N ARG A 441 19.04 -16.32 -31.64
CA ARG A 441 19.88 -16.34 -32.84
C ARG A 441 20.71 -17.60 -32.94
N ALA A 442 21.39 -17.99 -31.86
CA ALA A 442 22.19 -19.21 -31.82
C ALA A 442 21.35 -20.46 -32.09
N ALA A 443 20.09 -20.46 -31.67
CA ALA A 443 19.13 -21.52 -31.94
C ALA A 443 18.55 -21.52 -33.38
N GLY A 444 18.92 -20.56 -34.24
CA GLY A 444 18.39 -20.45 -35.60
C GLY A 444 16.91 -20.05 -35.69
N THR A 445 16.34 -19.53 -34.60
CA THR A 445 14.91 -19.19 -34.50
C THR A 445 14.58 -17.75 -34.92
N LEU A 446 15.59 -16.98 -35.34
CA LEU A 446 15.45 -15.63 -35.87
C LEU A 446 15.74 -15.60 -37.37
N GLY A 447 14.94 -14.84 -38.10
CA GLY A 447 15.20 -14.53 -39.51
C GLY A 447 16.33 -13.53 -39.72
N THR A 448 16.43 -12.99 -40.92
CA THR A 448 17.41 -11.95 -41.27
C THR A 448 17.17 -10.66 -40.49
N ASP A 449 18.25 -10.01 -40.05
CA ASP A 449 18.17 -8.72 -39.36
C ASP A 449 17.71 -7.60 -40.28
N ALA A 450 16.74 -6.83 -39.79
CA ALA A 450 16.38 -5.53 -40.29
C ALA A 450 16.78 -4.46 -39.27
N THR A 451 17.63 -3.54 -39.71
CA THR A 451 18.02 -2.37 -38.91
C THR A 451 16.92 -1.32 -39.00
N ILE A 452 16.35 -0.95 -37.84
CA ILE A 452 15.24 -0.01 -37.74
C ILE A 452 15.64 1.14 -36.81
N LYS A 453 15.36 2.37 -37.25
CA LYS A 453 15.56 3.59 -36.45
C LYS A 453 14.43 3.74 -35.43
N ALA A 454 14.45 2.90 -34.41
CA ALA A 454 13.49 3.01 -33.32
C ALA A 454 13.64 4.35 -32.57
N ALA A 455 12.59 4.80 -31.88
CA ALA A 455 12.54 6.06 -31.15
C ALA A 455 13.62 6.18 -30.05
N ARG A 456 14.14 5.02 -29.63
CA ARG A 456 15.14 4.82 -28.60
C ARG A 456 16.56 4.62 -29.17
N GLY A 457 16.74 4.87 -30.45
CA GLY A 457 17.99 4.62 -31.16
C GLY A 457 17.86 3.44 -32.11
N GLU A 458 18.85 3.29 -32.96
CA GLU A 458 18.91 2.23 -33.95
C GLU A 458 18.98 0.86 -33.27
N ARG A 459 18.19 -0.09 -33.76
CA ARG A 459 18.11 -1.47 -33.25
C ARG A 459 17.87 -2.45 -34.38
N GLN A 460 18.36 -3.67 -34.20
CA GLN A 460 18.11 -4.79 -35.10
C GLN A 460 16.91 -5.59 -34.62
N PHE A 461 15.97 -5.85 -35.54
CA PHE A 461 14.84 -6.75 -35.33
C PHE A 461 14.83 -7.79 -36.44
N ALA A 462 14.39 -9.01 -36.12
CA ALA A 462 14.24 -10.09 -37.08
C ALA A 462 12.85 -10.73 -36.94
N SER A 463 12.40 -11.45 -37.97
CA SER A 463 11.24 -12.34 -37.79
C SER A 463 11.52 -13.32 -36.64
N GLY A 464 10.53 -13.56 -35.79
CA GLY A 464 10.66 -14.32 -34.55
C GLY A 464 11.06 -13.51 -33.32
N ASP A 465 11.50 -12.24 -33.47
CA ASP A 465 11.86 -11.41 -32.32
C ASP A 465 10.65 -11.09 -31.45
N ARG A 466 10.86 -11.14 -30.13
CA ARG A 466 9.91 -10.63 -29.15
C ARG A 466 10.08 -9.12 -28.99
N ILE A 467 8.98 -8.37 -29.09
CA ILE A 467 9.00 -6.89 -28.95
C ILE A 467 7.96 -6.37 -27.97
N ILE A 468 8.16 -5.14 -27.54
CA ILE A 468 7.23 -4.35 -26.73
C ILE A 468 6.97 -2.99 -27.40
N PHE A 469 5.70 -2.61 -27.49
CA PHE A 469 5.29 -1.27 -27.93
C PHE A 469 5.50 -0.27 -26.79
N LEU A 470 5.95 0.94 -27.09
CA LEU A 470 6.34 1.95 -26.08
C LEU A 470 5.47 3.19 -26.08
N ARG A 471 4.55 3.31 -27.05
CA ARG A 471 3.65 4.46 -27.19
C ARG A 471 2.28 3.99 -27.65
N ASN A 472 1.23 4.64 -27.14
CA ASN A 472 -0.12 4.39 -27.62
C ASN A 472 -0.26 4.91 -29.05
N GLU A 473 -0.83 4.09 -29.94
CA GLU A 473 -1.22 4.49 -31.29
C GLU A 473 -2.60 3.92 -31.63
N ARG A 474 -3.60 4.80 -31.77
CA ARG A 474 -5.00 4.40 -31.93
C ARG A 474 -5.24 3.78 -33.30
N GLY A 475 -4.58 4.28 -34.35
CA GLY A 475 -4.75 3.75 -35.71
C GLY A 475 -4.28 2.30 -35.84
N LEU A 476 -3.25 1.93 -35.08
CA LEU A 476 -2.70 0.57 -35.02
C LEU A 476 -3.37 -0.30 -33.94
N GLY A 477 -4.20 0.30 -33.09
CA GLY A 477 -4.79 -0.37 -31.93
C GLY A 477 -3.80 -0.74 -30.82
N VAL A 478 -2.53 -0.31 -30.87
CA VAL A 478 -1.50 -0.72 -29.90
C VAL A 478 -1.34 0.29 -28.76
N LYS A 479 -0.97 -0.19 -27.57
CA LYS A 479 -0.74 0.64 -26.38
C LYS A 479 0.69 0.48 -25.89
N ASN A 480 1.17 1.46 -25.13
CA ASN A 480 2.48 1.37 -24.46
C ASN A 480 2.45 0.18 -23.50
N GLY A 481 3.33 -0.80 -23.73
CA GLY A 481 3.52 -2.04 -22.99
C GLY A 481 2.85 -3.26 -23.61
N THR A 482 2.13 -3.13 -24.72
CA THR A 482 1.67 -4.27 -25.52
C THR A 482 2.87 -5.11 -25.97
N LEU A 483 2.79 -6.43 -25.81
CA LEU A 483 3.80 -7.38 -26.25
C LEU A 483 3.37 -8.09 -27.53
N GLY A 484 4.33 -8.47 -28.35
CA GLY A 484 4.09 -9.22 -29.57
C GLY A 484 5.34 -9.86 -30.14
N THR A 485 5.15 -10.72 -31.12
CA THR A 485 6.21 -11.40 -31.86
C THR A 485 6.24 -10.88 -33.29
N VAL A 486 7.42 -10.51 -33.77
CA VAL A 486 7.64 -10.02 -35.13
C VAL A 486 7.38 -11.17 -36.11
N ALA A 487 6.39 -10.99 -36.98
CA ALA A 487 6.15 -11.90 -38.10
C ALA A 487 7.10 -11.56 -39.26
N MET A 488 7.30 -10.27 -39.53
CA MET A 488 8.19 -9.78 -40.57
C MET A 488 8.79 -8.44 -40.17
N ALA A 489 10.09 -8.25 -40.41
CA ALA A 489 10.75 -6.96 -40.24
C ALA A 489 11.55 -6.61 -41.50
N SER A 490 11.40 -5.36 -41.94
CA SER A 490 12.24 -4.71 -42.93
C SER A 490 12.62 -3.32 -42.40
N ALA A 491 13.54 -2.63 -43.08
CA ALA A 491 13.90 -1.26 -42.70
C ALA A 491 12.71 -0.29 -42.77
N GLN A 492 11.72 -0.57 -43.61
CA GLN A 492 10.59 0.33 -43.93
C GLN A 492 9.26 -0.14 -43.30
N SER A 493 9.10 -1.42 -43.04
CA SER A 493 7.82 -1.97 -42.56
C SER A 493 8.05 -3.06 -41.53
N MET A 494 7.16 -3.13 -40.53
CA MET A 494 7.13 -4.22 -39.57
C MET A 494 5.72 -4.78 -39.49
N ALA A 495 5.63 -6.11 -39.40
CA ALA A 495 4.40 -6.84 -39.07
C ALA A 495 4.63 -7.61 -37.77
N VAL A 496 3.72 -7.44 -36.82
CA VAL A 496 3.81 -7.97 -35.45
C VAL A 496 2.51 -8.66 -35.11
N ARG A 497 2.60 -9.89 -34.62
CA ARG A 497 1.47 -10.58 -34.01
C ARG A 497 1.48 -10.32 -32.50
N THR A 498 0.52 -9.57 -32.00
CA THR A 498 0.40 -9.27 -30.57
C THR A 498 -0.09 -10.50 -29.79
N ASP A 499 0.12 -10.52 -28.47
CA ASP A 499 -0.25 -11.65 -27.62
C ASP A 499 -1.75 -11.94 -27.55
N ASP A 500 -2.56 -10.93 -27.79
CA ASP A 500 -4.02 -11.05 -27.88
C ASP A 500 -4.49 -11.50 -29.28
N GLY A 501 -3.55 -11.87 -30.15
CA GLY A 501 -3.83 -12.51 -31.45
C GLY A 501 -4.04 -11.54 -32.61
N ARG A 502 -3.91 -10.21 -32.41
CA ARG A 502 -4.04 -9.24 -33.50
C ARG A 502 -2.77 -9.21 -34.35
N GLU A 503 -2.96 -8.96 -35.64
CA GLU A 503 -1.86 -8.67 -36.56
C GLU A 503 -1.79 -7.17 -36.79
N VAL A 504 -0.62 -6.60 -36.48
CA VAL A 504 -0.37 -5.16 -36.58
C VAL A 504 0.76 -4.95 -37.57
N ALA A 505 0.45 -4.31 -38.69
CA ALA A 505 1.43 -3.89 -39.68
C ALA A 505 1.56 -2.37 -39.68
N PHE A 506 2.78 -1.86 -39.72
CA PHE A 506 3.06 -0.43 -39.73
C PHE A 506 4.34 -0.10 -40.49
N ASP A 507 4.39 1.10 -41.05
CA ASP A 507 5.61 1.68 -41.58
C ASP A 507 6.47 2.19 -40.41
N THR A 508 7.77 1.84 -40.43
CA THR A 508 8.71 2.22 -39.37
C THR A 508 8.93 3.72 -39.30
N LYS A 509 8.62 4.48 -40.36
CA LYS A 509 8.66 5.95 -40.36
C LYS A 509 7.50 6.56 -39.58
N ASP A 510 6.34 5.89 -39.60
CA ASP A 510 5.10 6.38 -38.98
C ASP A 510 5.02 5.94 -37.52
N TYR A 511 5.58 4.76 -37.21
CA TYR A 511 5.68 4.26 -35.84
C TYR A 511 7.03 3.59 -35.55
N ALA A 512 7.83 4.24 -34.71
CA ALA A 512 9.16 3.78 -34.29
C ALA A 512 9.26 3.50 -32.78
N HIS A 513 8.16 3.56 -32.03
CA HIS A 513 8.16 3.43 -30.57
C HIS A 513 8.12 1.96 -30.13
N ILE A 514 9.14 1.19 -30.49
CA ILE A 514 9.29 -0.24 -30.17
C ILE A 514 10.64 -0.53 -29.49
N ASP A 515 10.71 -1.62 -28.73
CA ASP A 515 11.93 -2.18 -28.15
C ASP A 515 11.80 -3.71 -28.08
N HIS A 516 12.88 -4.41 -27.71
CA HIS A 516 12.84 -5.85 -27.45
C HIS A 516 11.99 -6.16 -26.21
N GLY A 517 11.27 -7.27 -26.25
CA GLY A 517 10.21 -7.62 -25.30
C GLY A 517 10.44 -8.95 -24.56
N TYR A 518 11.65 -9.50 -24.57
CA TYR A 518 12.00 -10.69 -23.78
C TYR A 518 12.06 -10.37 -22.28
N ALA A 519 12.59 -9.18 -21.96
CA ALA A 519 12.65 -8.63 -20.61
C ALA A 519 11.93 -7.27 -20.51
N ALA A 520 11.36 -6.99 -19.34
CA ALA A 520 10.69 -5.73 -19.04
C ALA A 520 10.92 -5.30 -17.59
N THR A 521 10.73 -4.01 -17.31
CA THR A 521 10.75 -3.52 -15.92
C THR A 521 9.50 -3.97 -15.18
N ILE A 522 9.61 -4.21 -13.88
CA ILE A 522 8.49 -4.62 -13.02
C ILE A 522 7.29 -3.67 -13.16
N HIS A 523 7.51 -2.36 -13.23
CA HIS A 523 6.46 -1.36 -13.46
C HIS A 523 5.68 -1.55 -14.75
N LYS A 524 6.34 -1.98 -15.84
CA LYS A 524 5.68 -2.23 -17.13
C LYS A 524 4.93 -3.56 -17.16
N ALA A 525 5.28 -4.47 -16.26
CA ALA A 525 4.63 -5.77 -16.14
C ALA A 525 3.39 -5.77 -15.24
N GLN A 526 3.02 -4.63 -14.66
CA GLN A 526 1.79 -4.52 -13.89
C GLN A 526 0.58 -4.78 -14.78
N GLY A 527 -0.32 -5.65 -14.30
CA GLY A 527 -1.47 -6.13 -15.06
C GLY A 527 -1.18 -7.29 -16.02
N ILE A 528 0.09 -7.56 -16.35
CA ILE A 528 0.46 -8.70 -17.21
C ILE A 528 0.26 -10.02 -16.46
N THR A 529 -0.16 -11.05 -17.18
CA THR A 529 -0.18 -12.44 -16.71
C THR A 529 0.49 -13.30 -17.78
N VAL A 530 1.43 -14.14 -17.37
CA VAL A 530 2.16 -15.08 -18.23
C VAL A 530 2.20 -16.45 -17.56
N ASP A 531 2.56 -17.50 -18.28
CA ASP A 531 2.70 -18.84 -17.71
C ASP A 531 3.96 -18.93 -16.85
N ARG A 532 5.07 -18.37 -17.35
CA ARG A 532 6.37 -18.39 -16.69
C ARG A 532 6.98 -17.01 -16.50
N THR A 533 7.56 -16.76 -15.33
CA THR A 533 8.28 -15.52 -15.02
C THR A 533 9.68 -15.82 -14.48
N HIS A 534 10.68 -15.14 -15.04
CA HIS A 534 12.02 -15.09 -14.44
C HIS A 534 12.22 -13.71 -13.82
N VAL A 535 12.76 -13.64 -12.60
CA VAL A 535 12.99 -12.37 -11.91
C VAL A 535 14.47 -12.26 -11.58
N LEU A 536 15.11 -11.18 -12.00
CA LEU A 536 16.44 -10.79 -11.51
C LEU A 536 16.27 -9.75 -10.41
N ALA A 537 16.59 -10.14 -9.17
CA ALA A 537 16.49 -9.26 -8.00
C ALA A 537 17.67 -8.28 -7.95
N THR A 538 17.38 -7.02 -7.59
CA THR A 538 18.40 -5.97 -7.40
C THR A 538 18.14 -5.17 -6.12
N PRO A 539 19.15 -4.49 -5.53
CA PRO A 539 18.99 -3.74 -4.27
C PRO A 539 17.95 -2.60 -4.30
N GLY A 540 17.61 -2.11 -5.49
CA GLY A 540 16.54 -1.13 -5.71
C GLY A 540 15.14 -1.64 -5.39
N MET A 541 14.92 -2.96 -5.38
CA MET A 541 13.62 -3.57 -5.09
C MET A 541 13.17 -3.38 -3.63
N ASP A 542 11.89 -3.67 -3.42
CA ASP A 542 11.14 -3.54 -2.18
C ASP A 542 9.97 -4.54 -2.16
N SER A 543 9.13 -4.48 -1.13
CA SER A 543 7.95 -5.36 -0.98
C SER A 543 6.96 -5.26 -2.14
N HIS A 544 6.61 -4.04 -2.56
CA HIS A 544 5.67 -3.80 -3.65
C HIS A 544 6.19 -4.35 -4.99
N SER A 545 7.44 -4.07 -5.33
CA SER A 545 8.07 -4.57 -6.55
C SER A 545 8.30 -6.09 -6.52
N ALA A 546 8.67 -6.67 -5.36
CA ALA A 546 8.77 -8.12 -5.20
C ALA A 546 7.42 -8.81 -5.42
N TYR A 547 6.36 -8.31 -4.77
CA TYR A 547 5.03 -8.85 -4.92
C TYR A 547 4.52 -8.74 -6.36
N VAL A 548 4.71 -7.59 -7.02
CA VAL A 548 4.36 -7.46 -8.43
C VAL A 548 5.16 -8.41 -9.31
N ALA A 549 6.48 -8.51 -9.15
CA ALA A 549 7.32 -9.35 -10.01
C ALA A 549 6.99 -10.84 -9.85
N MET A 550 6.85 -11.29 -8.61
CA MET A 550 6.72 -12.72 -8.28
C MET A 550 5.29 -13.24 -8.46
N SER A 551 4.29 -12.38 -8.67
CA SER A 551 2.87 -12.79 -8.82
C SER A 551 2.35 -12.85 -10.27
N ARG A 552 3.18 -12.57 -11.29
CA ARG A 552 2.72 -12.52 -12.71
C ARG A 552 2.56 -13.89 -13.39
N HIS A 553 3.19 -14.93 -12.85
CA HIS A 553 3.16 -16.28 -13.41
C HIS A 553 1.84 -17.02 -13.13
N ARG A 554 1.45 -17.97 -13.99
CA ARG A 554 0.40 -18.97 -13.74
C ARG A 554 0.98 -20.31 -13.31
N ASP A 555 2.11 -20.69 -13.88
CA ASP A 555 2.74 -22.01 -13.71
C ASP A 555 4.13 -21.93 -13.05
N GLY A 556 5.02 -21.08 -13.54
CA GLY A 556 6.43 -21.09 -13.11
C GLY A 556 6.99 -19.73 -12.71
N LEU A 557 7.71 -19.69 -11.58
CA LEU A 557 8.57 -18.57 -11.18
C LEU A 557 10.00 -19.07 -10.94
N ALA A 558 10.99 -18.31 -11.39
CA ALA A 558 12.38 -18.46 -10.97
C ALA A 558 12.95 -17.09 -10.55
N LEU A 559 13.44 -16.98 -9.32
CA LEU A 559 14.08 -15.79 -8.76
C LEU A 559 15.60 -15.97 -8.78
N HIS A 560 16.32 -15.02 -9.37
CA HIS A 560 17.77 -15.03 -9.49
C HIS A 560 18.37 -13.79 -8.81
N TYR A 561 19.52 -13.95 -8.14
CA TYR A 561 20.25 -12.83 -7.54
C TYR A 561 21.77 -13.11 -7.41
N GLY A 562 22.57 -12.05 -7.38
CA GLY A 562 24.02 -12.12 -7.13
C GLY A 562 24.38 -11.92 -5.65
N ARG A 563 25.40 -12.62 -5.16
CA ARG A 563 25.88 -12.50 -3.77
C ARG A 563 26.64 -11.20 -3.49
N ASP A 564 27.17 -10.57 -4.53
CA ASP A 564 27.71 -9.20 -4.52
C ASP A 564 26.65 -8.15 -4.15
N ASP A 565 25.39 -8.35 -4.55
CA ASP A 565 24.27 -7.52 -4.13
C ASP A 565 23.64 -7.97 -2.81
N PHE A 566 23.52 -9.29 -2.62
CA PHE A 566 22.88 -9.90 -1.47
C PHE A 566 23.72 -11.03 -0.91
N ALA A 567 24.58 -10.72 0.06
CA ALA A 567 25.51 -11.67 0.66
C ALA A 567 24.86 -13.00 1.08
N ASP A 568 23.63 -12.93 1.59
CA ASP A 568 22.86 -14.07 2.06
C ASP A 568 21.35 -13.89 1.84
N GLN A 569 20.60 -14.96 2.10
CA GLN A 569 19.14 -14.96 1.97
C GLN A 569 18.47 -13.92 2.89
N SER A 570 19.03 -13.65 4.07
CA SER A 570 18.47 -12.65 4.99
C SER A 570 18.56 -11.24 4.40
N LYS A 571 19.59 -10.93 3.60
CA LYS A 571 19.73 -9.64 2.90
C LYS A 571 18.69 -9.47 1.80
N ILE A 572 18.47 -10.48 0.95
CA ILE A 572 17.44 -10.40 -0.08
C ILE A 572 16.05 -10.34 0.56
N VAL A 573 15.76 -11.16 1.58
CA VAL A 573 14.49 -11.10 2.31
C VAL A 573 14.30 -9.72 2.95
N ARG A 574 15.32 -9.15 3.61
CA ARG A 574 15.21 -7.80 4.19
C ARG A 574 14.92 -6.73 3.14
N THR A 575 15.54 -6.80 1.97
CA THR A 575 15.33 -5.85 0.88
C THR A 575 13.94 -6.01 0.27
N LEU A 576 13.54 -7.25 -0.05
CA LEU A 576 12.24 -7.56 -0.63
C LEU A 576 11.08 -7.50 0.37
N SER A 577 11.35 -7.41 1.68
CA SER A 577 10.35 -7.12 2.72
C SER A 577 10.30 -5.63 3.09
N ARG A 578 11.14 -4.78 2.49
CA ARG A 578 11.16 -3.35 2.81
C ARG A 578 9.86 -2.70 2.34
N GLU A 579 9.10 -2.13 3.26
CA GLU A 579 7.94 -1.30 2.92
C GLU A 579 8.38 0.14 2.67
N ARG A 580 7.76 0.76 1.66
CA ARG A 580 7.92 2.18 1.32
C ARG A 580 6.55 2.83 1.24
N GLU A 581 5.73 2.64 2.27
CA GLU A 581 4.37 3.18 2.26
C GLU A 581 4.34 4.69 2.02
N LYS A 582 3.44 5.11 1.12
CA LYS A 582 3.10 6.53 0.99
C LYS A 582 2.13 6.91 2.09
N ASP A 583 2.55 7.88 2.89
CA ASP A 583 1.69 8.46 3.90
C ASP A 583 0.76 9.53 3.31
N MET A 584 -0.34 9.78 4.02
CA MET A 584 -1.25 10.91 3.83
C MET A 584 -1.01 11.94 4.94
N ALA A 585 -1.34 13.21 4.70
CA ALA A 585 -1.30 14.20 5.77
C ALA A 585 -2.29 13.85 6.90
N GLY A 586 -3.45 13.28 6.54
CA GLY A 586 -4.48 12.82 7.49
C GLY A 586 -4.03 11.69 8.44
N ASP A 587 -2.97 10.95 8.11
CA ASP A 587 -2.44 9.89 8.98
C ASP A 587 -1.86 10.48 10.29
N TYR A 588 -1.38 11.72 10.21
CA TYR A 588 -0.73 12.43 11.29
C TYR A 588 -1.68 13.44 11.92
N LYS A 589 -2.71 12.98 12.65
CA LYS A 589 -3.76 13.76 13.36
C LYS A 589 -3.46 15.27 13.48
N PRO A 590 -3.66 16.06 12.41
CA PRO A 590 -3.08 17.40 12.34
C PRO A 590 -3.78 18.34 13.32
N GLU A 591 -5.07 18.04 13.56
CA GLU A 591 -5.97 18.76 14.45
C GLU A 591 -5.51 18.74 15.91
N GLN A 592 -4.90 17.63 16.37
CA GLN A 592 -4.37 17.51 17.72
C GLN A 592 -3.07 18.28 17.87
N ALA A 593 -2.14 18.15 16.91
CA ALA A 593 -0.89 18.92 16.90
C ALA A 593 -1.14 20.43 16.78
N PHE A 594 -2.11 20.84 15.95
CA PHE A 594 -2.49 22.24 15.76
C PHE A 594 -3.18 22.85 17.00
N ALA A 595 -3.97 22.06 17.74
CA ALA A 595 -4.60 22.48 18.99
C ALA A 595 -3.58 22.54 20.16
N GLU A 596 -2.67 21.57 20.25
CA GLU A 596 -1.63 21.52 21.28
C GLU A 596 -0.60 22.66 21.14
N LEU A 597 -0.24 23.06 19.91
CA LEU A 597 0.70 24.15 19.65
C LEU A 597 0.15 25.55 19.98
N ARG A 598 -1.17 25.72 20.14
CA ARG A 598 -1.80 27.02 20.44
C ARG A 598 -2.52 27.10 21.79
N GLY A 599 -2.66 25.99 22.52
CA GLY A 599 -3.36 25.99 23.81
C GLY A 599 -4.86 26.35 23.72
N ILE A 600 -5.49 26.15 22.56
CA ILE A 600 -6.90 26.54 22.32
C ILE A 600 -7.79 25.32 22.58
N SER A 601 -8.60 25.38 23.63
CA SER A 601 -9.60 24.34 23.89
C SER A 601 -10.71 24.38 22.84
N PHE A 602 -11.12 23.19 22.36
CA PHE A 602 -12.14 22.96 21.32
C PHE A 602 -13.50 23.67 21.56
N ARG A 603 -13.74 24.22 22.75
CA ARG A 603 -14.99 24.92 23.10
C ARG A 603 -15.09 26.38 22.61
N GLU A 604 -13.99 27.05 22.27
CA GLU A 604 -14.04 28.49 21.93
C GLU A 604 -14.38 28.75 20.45
N ARG A 605 -14.08 27.81 19.55
CA ARG A 605 -14.36 27.97 18.11
C ARG A 605 -15.82 27.77 17.69
N VAL A 606 -16.60 27.03 18.49
CA VAL A 606 -18.04 26.84 18.20
C VAL A 606 -18.82 28.13 18.49
N ILE A 607 -18.36 28.95 19.42
CA ILE A 607 -19.04 30.21 19.80
C ILE A 607 -18.79 31.32 18.77
N GLU A 608 -17.64 31.32 18.09
CA GLU A 608 -17.32 32.31 17.07
C GLU A 608 -18.01 32.03 15.73
N MET A 609 -18.18 30.74 15.37
CA MET A 609 -18.89 30.32 14.15
C MET A 609 -20.42 30.50 14.22
N VAL A 610 -20.99 30.62 15.43
CA VAL A 610 -22.43 30.87 15.65
C VAL A 610 -22.77 32.37 15.63
N ARG A 611 -21.78 33.28 15.64
CA ARG A 611 -22.00 34.74 15.67
C ARG A 611 -22.25 35.39 14.31
N GLN A 612 -22.22 34.65 13.20
CA GLN A 612 -22.52 35.18 11.86
C GLN A 612 -23.75 34.51 11.23
N VAL A 613 -24.93 34.83 11.74
CA VAL A 613 -26.21 34.68 11.01
C VAL A 613 -27.07 35.92 11.31
N PRO A 614 -27.63 36.63 10.31
CA PRO A 614 -28.46 37.81 10.55
C PRO A 614 -29.85 37.43 11.11
N GLU A 615 -30.32 38.23 12.06
CA GLU A 615 -31.65 38.12 12.67
C GLU A 615 -32.81 38.37 11.68
N ARG A 616 -33.81 37.47 11.68
CA ARG A 616 -35.26 37.83 11.74
C ARG A 616 -36.13 36.57 11.73
N ALA A 617 -36.73 36.26 12.88
CA ALA A 617 -38.16 35.93 13.05
C ALA A 617 -38.42 35.55 14.53
N LYS A 618 -39.22 36.37 15.22
CA LYS A 618 -39.75 36.08 16.56
C LYS A 618 -40.63 34.82 16.52
N SER A 619 -40.48 33.92 17.49
CA SER A 619 -41.54 32.94 17.84
C SER A 619 -41.53 32.50 19.32
N ILE A 620 -42.38 33.16 20.11
CA ILE A 620 -43.47 32.63 20.97
C ILE A 620 -43.20 31.57 22.09
N PHE A 621 -41.98 31.14 22.40
CA PHE A 621 -41.77 30.21 23.55
C PHE A 621 -40.84 30.76 24.66
N GLY A 622 -41.20 31.91 25.22
CA GLY A 622 -40.42 32.62 26.24
C GLY A 622 -40.40 32.00 27.64
N ASN A 623 -41.08 30.88 27.94
CA ASN A 623 -41.17 30.33 29.30
C ASN A 623 -41.27 28.79 29.35
N PHE A 624 -40.29 28.08 28.79
CA PHE A 624 -40.14 26.64 29.07
C PHE A 624 -38.68 26.31 29.37
N ARG A 625 -38.37 26.00 30.64
CA ARG A 625 -37.07 25.46 31.07
C ARG A 625 -37.25 23.98 31.42
N PRO A 626 -36.97 23.03 30.51
CA PRO A 626 -36.78 21.64 30.91
C PRO A 626 -35.36 21.46 31.46
N GLN A 627 -35.26 20.79 32.59
CA GLN A 627 -33.98 20.37 33.20
C GLN A 627 -33.18 19.54 32.21
N ALA A 628 -31.89 19.87 32.06
CA ALA A 628 -30.95 19.13 31.22
C ALA A 628 -30.73 17.72 31.79
N ARG A 629 -31.41 16.72 31.21
CA ARG A 629 -30.88 15.36 31.19
C ARG A 629 -29.74 15.33 30.18
N GLN A 630 -28.59 14.81 30.62
CA GLN A 630 -27.45 14.48 29.75
C GLN A 630 -27.95 13.68 28.54
N LEU A 631 -27.81 14.24 27.35
CA LEU A 631 -28.05 13.55 26.09
C LEU A 631 -26.84 12.69 25.79
N GLU A 632 -26.99 11.38 26.00
CA GLU A 632 -26.09 10.38 25.42
C GLU A 632 -26.17 10.44 23.88
N PRO A 633 -25.04 10.28 23.16
CA PRO A 633 -25.04 10.28 21.71
C PRO A 633 -25.83 9.09 21.17
N ILE A 634 -26.75 9.36 20.23
CA ILE A 634 -27.54 8.35 19.53
C ILE A 634 -26.60 7.40 18.76
N PRO A 635 -26.64 6.07 18.96
CA PRO A 635 -25.73 5.15 18.30
C PRO A 635 -26.09 4.97 16.82
N ALA A 636 -25.10 5.11 15.95
CA ALA A 636 -25.13 4.57 14.60
C ALA A 636 -25.23 3.03 14.67
N HIS A 637 -26.43 2.47 14.55
CA HIS A 637 -26.59 1.03 14.43
C HIS A 637 -26.24 0.55 13.02
N THR A 638 -25.00 0.07 12.87
CA THR A 638 -24.71 -1.16 12.10
C THR A 638 -23.79 -2.07 12.93
N ASN A 639 -24.45 -2.93 13.72
CA ASN A 639 -24.05 -4.25 14.23
C ASN A 639 -22.73 -4.56 14.97
N THR A 640 -21.92 -3.59 15.42
CA THR A 640 -20.70 -3.89 16.22
C THR A 640 -20.93 -4.72 17.49
N GLN A 641 -22.10 -4.63 18.13
CA GLN A 641 -22.44 -5.44 19.32
C GLN A 641 -22.76 -6.90 18.99
N ASN A 642 -23.43 -7.17 17.86
CA ASN A 642 -23.73 -8.53 17.45
C ASN A 642 -22.48 -9.26 16.94
N ASP A 643 -21.57 -8.54 16.29
CA ASP A 643 -20.29 -9.10 15.83
C ASP A 643 -19.36 -9.39 17.01
N LYS A 644 -19.32 -8.50 18.02
CA LYS A 644 -18.64 -8.75 19.30
C LYS A 644 -19.18 -9.98 20.02
N ARG A 645 -20.50 -10.10 20.15
CA ARG A 645 -21.15 -11.28 20.76
C ARG A 645 -20.78 -12.55 20.03
N ARG A 646 -20.93 -12.58 18.70
CA ARG A 646 -20.60 -13.76 17.87
C ARG A 646 -19.13 -14.16 17.96
N ALA A 647 -18.20 -13.20 18.05
CA ALA A 647 -16.78 -13.49 18.21
C ALA A 647 -16.47 -14.11 19.59
N VAL A 648 -17.06 -13.55 20.66
CA VAL A 648 -16.94 -14.11 22.02
C VAL A 648 -17.53 -15.51 22.09
N GLU A 649 -18.69 -15.74 21.49
CA GLU A 649 -19.33 -17.06 21.43
C GLU A 649 -18.49 -18.09 20.67
N ARG A 650 -17.90 -17.71 19.52
CA ARG A 650 -17.02 -18.60 18.74
C ARG A 650 -15.76 -18.97 19.51
N TYR A 651 -15.16 -18.02 20.21
CA TYR A 651 -14.00 -18.26 21.05
C TYR A 651 -14.35 -19.18 22.22
N ALA A 652 -15.47 -18.92 22.91
CA ALA A 652 -15.93 -19.75 24.01
C ALA A 652 -16.28 -21.20 23.56
N ARG A 653 -16.84 -21.38 22.35
CA ARG A 653 -17.06 -22.71 21.76
C ARG A 653 -15.75 -23.43 21.51
N ALA A 654 -14.81 -22.80 20.81
CA ALA A 654 -13.50 -23.41 20.53
C ALA A 654 -12.74 -23.79 21.81
N LEU A 655 -12.79 -22.92 22.82
CA LEU A 655 -12.17 -23.17 24.13
C LEU A 655 -12.89 -24.29 24.89
N GLY A 656 -14.22 -24.30 24.87
CA GLY A 656 -15.04 -25.34 25.49
C GLY A 656 -14.87 -26.71 24.85
N ASP A 657 -14.73 -26.77 23.53
CA ASP A 657 -14.48 -28.01 22.77
C ASP A 657 -13.14 -28.63 23.15
N ILE A 658 -12.10 -27.81 23.29
CA ILE A 658 -10.77 -28.23 23.77
C ILE A 658 -10.86 -28.71 25.23
N GLY A 659 -11.54 -27.96 26.09
CA GLY A 659 -11.71 -28.32 27.49
C GLY A 659 -12.45 -29.66 27.69
N ARG A 660 -13.49 -29.95 26.89
CA ARG A 660 -14.19 -31.23 26.95
C ARG A 660 -13.30 -32.43 26.63
N LEU A 661 -12.44 -32.32 25.62
CA LEU A 661 -11.50 -33.40 25.28
C LEU A 661 -10.45 -33.62 26.35
N GLN A 662 -9.91 -32.54 26.93
CA GLN A 662 -8.93 -32.63 28.01
C GLN A 662 -9.52 -33.31 29.25
N THR A 663 -10.78 -33.01 29.62
CA THR A 663 -11.47 -33.68 30.73
C THR A 663 -11.76 -35.16 30.43
N GLN A 664 -11.90 -35.54 29.16
CA GLN A 664 -12.06 -36.93 28.71
C GLN A 664 -10.72 -37.66 28.50
N GLY A 665 -9.58 -37.01 28.78
CA GLY A 665 -8.24 -37.58 28.58
C GLY A 665 -7.85 -37.77 27.11
N LEU A 666 -8.54 -37.10 26.17
CA LEU A 666 -8.31 -37.22 24.73
C LEU A 666 -7.33 -36.14 24.22
N PRO A 667 -6.51 -36.45 23.20
CA PRO A 667 -5.59 -35.48 22.62
C PRO A 667 -6.33 -34.38 21.85
N VAL A 668 -5.87 -33.13 22.02
CA VAL A 668 -6.40 -31.97 21.27
C VAL A 668 -5.91 -32.02 19.83
N LEU A 669 -6.84 -32.09 18.87
CA LEU A 669 -6.55 -32.24 17.45
C LEU A 669 -6.07 -30.93 16.81
N PRO A 670 -5.21 -30.96 15.76
CA PRO A 670 -4.67 -29.76 15.12
C PRO A 670 -5.73 -28.74 14.69
N HIS A 671 -6.82 -29.21 14.07
CA HIS A 671 -7.91 -28.33 13.60
C HIS A 671 -8.63 -27.59 14.74
N GLN A 672 -8.59 -28.10 15.97
CA GLN A 672 -9.21 -27.48 17.13
C GLN A 672 -8.32 -26.37 17.70
N LYS A 673 -7.00 -26.58 17.67
CA LYS A 673 -6.02 -25.52 17.95
C LYS A 673 -6.14 -24.40 16.92
N ASP A 674 -6.26 -24.76 15.64
CA ASP A 674 -6.49 -23.79 14.57
C ASP A 674 -7.82 -23.05 14.73
N ALA A 675 -8.88 -23.72 15.18
CA ALA A 675 -10.18 -23.11 15.44
C ALA A 675 -10.13 -22.08 16.58
N LEU A 676 -9.45 -22.41 17.68
CA LEU A 676 -9.23 -21.47 18.78
C LEU A 676 -8.36 -20.28 18.36
N GLU A 677 -7.30 -20.53 17.58
CA GLU A 677 -6.42 -19.48 17.06
C GLU A 677 -7.16 -18.54 16.10
N LYS A 678 -7.95 -19.10 15.17
CA LYS A 678 -8.82 -18.33 14.26
C LYS A 678 -9.86 -17.51 15.01
N ALA A 679 -10.50 -18.11 16.03
CA ALA A 679 -11.46 -17.39 16.87
C ALA A 679 -10.78 -16.27 17.68
N GLY A 680 -9.54 -16.49 18.14
CA GLY A 680 -8.73 -15.47 18.81
C GLY A 680 -8.38 -14.30 17.88
N LYS A 681 -7.87 -14.59 16.68
CA LYS A 681 -7.59 -13.56 15.66
C LYS A 681 -8.83 -12.75 15.30
N ALA A 682 -10.00 -13.40 15.22
CA ALA A 682 -11.27 -12.71 14.97
C ALA A 682 -11.69 -11.77 16.12
N LEU A 683 -11.39 -12.11 17.38
CA LEU A 683 -11.60 -11.22 18.52
C LEU A 683 -10.61 -10.06 18.52
N ASP A 684 -9.33 -10.33 18.26
CA ASP A 684 -8.28 -9.30 18.25
C ASP A 684 -8.47 -8.28 17.10
N ALA A 685 -9.06 -8.71 15.98
CA ALA A 685 -9.47 -7.83 14.89
C ALA A 685 -10.59 -6.84 15.30
N ILE A 686 -11.41 -7.20 16.30
CA ILE A 686 -12.47 -6.33 16.82
C ILE A 686 -11.90 -5.34 17.85
N ARG A 687 -10.98 -5.80 18.70
CA ARG A 687 -10.24 -4.96 19.64
C ARG A 687 -8.88 -5.61 19.93
N PRO A 688 -7.77 -4.88 19.80
CA PRO A 688 -6.45 -5.42 20.15
C PRO A 688 -6.41 -6.03 21.55
N HIS A 689 -5.83 -7.24 21.65
CA HIS A 689 -5.72 -8.05 22.87
C HIS A 689 -7.04 -8.58 23.45
N ALA A 690 -8.17 -8.48 22.72
CA ALA A 690 -9.44 -9.02 23.18
C ALA A 690 -9.41 -10.53 23.41
N ALA A 691 -8.67 -11.30 22.60
CA ALA A 691 -8.53 -12.74 22.81
C ALA A 691 -7.83 -13.03 24.15
N THR A 692 -6.75 -12.31 24.45
CA THR A 692 -6.03 -12.43 25.71
C THR A 692 -6.87 -11.99 26.91
N ASP A 693 -7.58 -10.87 26.77
CA ASP A 693 -8.46 -10.34 27.83
C ASP A 693 -9.65 -11.31 28.09
N LEU A 694 -10.20 -11.94 27.03
CA LEU A 694 -11.27 -12.94 27.16
C LEU A 694 -10.75 -14.26 27.75
N ALA A 695 -9.58 -14.72 27.34
CA ALA A 695 -8.96 -15.92 27.90
C ALA A 695 -8.78 -15.81 29.42
N LYS A 696 -8.22 -14.69 29.90
CA LYS A 696 -8.07 -14.40 31.33
C LYS A 696 -9.41 -14.31 32.07
N ALA A 697 -10.40 -13.68 31.43
CA ALA A 697 -11.74 -13.58 31.99
C ALA A 697 -12.39 -14.97 32.18
N LEU A 698 -12.25 -15.86 31.19
CA LEU A 698 -12.79 -17.22 31.22
C LEU A 698 -11.98 -18.16 32.11
N GLU A 699 -10.69 -17.95 32.28
CA GLU A 699 -9.84 -18.67 33.24
C GLU A 699 -10.27 -18.38 34.69
N ARG A 700 -10.57 -17.11 35.01
CA ARG A 700 -11.06 -16.71 36.33
C ARG A 700 -12.51 -17.12 36.59
N ARG A 701 -13.32 -17.23 35.52
CA ARG A 701 -14.74 -17.57 35.59
C ARG A 701 -15.09 -18.67 34.58
N PRO A 702 -14.66 -19.92 34.83
CA PRO A 702 -14.85 -21.03 33.90
C PRO A 702 -16.33 -21.32 33.60
N GLU A 703 -17.24 -20.97 34.52
CA GLU A 703 -18.68 -21.13 34.34
C GLU A 703 -19.22 -20.35 33.13
N LEU A 704 -18.54 -19.25 32.74
CA LEU A 704 -18.94 -18.42 31.61
C LEU A 704 -18.64 -19.06 30.25
N ILE A 705 -17.80 -20.10 30.20
CA ILE A 705 -17.44 -20.78 28.94
C ILE A 705 -18.67 -21.44 28.33
N ALA A 706 -19.43 -22.21 29.13
CA ALA A 706 -20.64 -22.89 28.67
C ALA A 706 -21.76 -21.90 28.35
N GLU A 707 -21.91 -20.84 29.14
CA GLU A 707 -22.91 -19.79 28.91
C GLU A 707 -22.64 -19.02 27.61
N ALA A 708 -21.40 -18.57 27.41
CA ALA A 708 -21.00 -17.87 26.20
C ALA A 708 -21.05 -18.78 24.97
N ALA A 709 -20.65 -20.06 25.08
CA ALA A 709 -20.78 -21.00 23.97
C ALA A 709 -22.24 -21.21 23.54
N GLY A 710 -23.17 -21.20 24.51
CA GLY A 710 -24.62 -21.30 24.32
C GLY A 710 -25.33 -20.00 23.92
N GLY A 711 -24.60 -18.93 23.60
CA GLY A 711 -25.18 -17.66 23.13
C GLY A 711 -25.49 -16.62 24.23
N ARG A 712 -25.23 -16.94 25.50
CA ARG A 712 -25.34 -15.99 26.63
C ARG A 712 -24.01 -15.29 26.88
N SER A 713 -23.54 -14.52 25.90
CA SER A 713 -22.19 -13.92 25.88
C SER A 713 -22.03 -12.59 26.64
N GLN A 714 -23.12 -12.03 27.19
CA GLN A 714 -23.09 -10.70 27.85
C GLN A 714 -22.15 -10.64 29.06
N GLN A 715 -22.20 -11.66 29.92
CA GLN A 715 -21.40 -11.68 31.13
C GLN A 715 -19.90 -11.91 30.83
N ALA A 716 -19.59 -12.79 29.86
CA ALA A 716 -18.23 -12.98 29.35
C ALA A 716 -17.66 -11.70 28.74
N MET A 717 -18.47 -10.93 28.00
CA MET A 717 -18.06 -9.63 27.46
C MET A 717 -17.75 -8.61 28.56
N ARG A 718 -18.56 -8.53 29.63
CA ARG A 718 -18.30 -7.63 30.76
C ARG A 718 -17.00 -8.01 31.47
N SER A 719 -16.76 -9.30 31.70
CA SER A 719 -15.52 -9.78 32.30
C SER A 719 -14.30 -9.50 31.40
N MET A 720 -14.42 -9.68 30.08
CA MET A 720 -13.37 -9.30 29.11
C MET A 720 -13.10 -7.78 29.08
N GLN A 721 -14.11 -6.95 29.30
CA GLN A 721 -13.94 -5.49 29.41
C GLN A 721 -13.23 -5.12 30.71
N HIS A 722 -13.57 -5.78 31.82
CA HIS A 722 -12.90 -5.61 33.10
C HIS A 722 -11.42 -5.99 33.02
N GLU A 723 -11.08 -7.13 32.41
CA GLU A 723 -9.67 -7.54 32.24
C GLU A 723 -8.88 -6.59 31.33
N ALA A 724 -9.53 -5.97 30.35
CA ALA A 724 -8.90 -4.93 29.56
C ALA A 724 -8.60 -3.66 30.38
N ALA A 725 -9.53 -3.25 31.25
CA ALA A 725 -9.34 -2.11 32.14
C ALA A 725 -8.19 -2.39 33.13
N VAL A 726 -8.15 -3.59 33.71
CA VAL A 726 -7.04 -4.05 34.56
C VAL A 726 -5.75 -3.99 33.75
N ARG A 727 -5.68 -4.47 32.51
CA ARG A 727 -4.43 -4.43 31.72
C ARG A 727 -3.89 -3.01 31.50
N THR A 728 -4.77 -2.02 31.32
CA THR A 728 -4.37 -0.64 30.97
C THR A 728 -4.15 0.26 32.18
N ASP A 729 -4.84 -0.01 33.30
CA ASP A 729 -4.82 0.85 34.49
C ASP A 729 -3.90 0.27 35.58
N PRO A 730 -2.75 0.91 35.89
CA PRO A 730 -1.86 0.48 36.97
C PRO A 730 -2.54 0.41 38.35
N ALA A 731 -3.52 1.26 38.64
CA ALA A 731 -4.23 1.26 39.93
C ALA A 731 -5.06 -0.03 40.06
N LEU A 732 -5.84 -0.38 39.03
CA LEU A 732 -6.60 -1.64 39.00
C LEU A 732 -5.70 -2.88 39.03
N ARG A 733 -4.52 -2.85 38.39
CA ARG A 733 -3.52 -3.93 38.53
C ARG A 733 -2.99 -4.05 39.95
N SER A 734 -2.73 -2.93 40.62
CA SER A 734 -2.28 -2.93 42.02
C SER A 734 -3.34 -3.52 42.95
N GLU A 735 -4.61 -3.16 42.76
CA GLU A 735 -5.73 -3.72 43.52
C GLU A 735 -5.90 -5.22 43.25
N ARG A 736 -5.78 -5.62 41.97
CA ARG A 736 -5.82 -7.02 41.59
C ARG A 736 -4.70 -7.82 42.24
N PHE A 737 -3.48 -7.28 42.24
CA PHE A 737 -2.33 -7.89 42.86
C PHE A 737 -2.56 -8.14 44.35
N VAL A 738 -3.03 -7.12 45.09
CA VAL A 738 -3.33 -7.25 46.53
C VAL A 738 -4.39 -8.32 46.77
N SER A 739 -5.48 -8.31 45.99
CA SER A 739 -6.56 -9.29 46.12
C SER A 739 -6.08 -10.73 45.87
N ASP A 740 -5.31 -10.96 44.80
CA ASP A 740 -4.77 -12.28 44.48
C ASP A 740 -3.75 -12.73 45.54
N TRP A 741 -2.92 -11.81 46.03
CA TRP A 741 -1.94 -12.08 47.10
C TRP A 741 -2.61 -12.50 48.41
N GLN A 742 -3.62 -11.74 48.84
CA GLN A 742 -4.38 -12.05 50.07
C GLN A 742 -5.15 -13.37 49.94
N GLY A 743 -5.78 -13.61 48.78
CA GLY A 743 -6.51 -14.85 48.51
C GLY A 743 -5.60 -16.07 48.56
N LEU A 744 -4.44 -16.01 47.89
CA LEU A 744 -3.46 -17.10 47.92
C LEU A 744 -2.83 -17.28 49.32
N SER A 745 -2.57 -16.19 50.04
CA SER A 745 -2.05 -16.26 51.41
C SER A 745 -3.05 -16.89 52.38
N ALA A 746 -4.34 -16.55 52.26
CA ALA A 746 -5.41 -17.16 53.05
C ALA A 746 -5.61 -18.64 52.69
N ALA A 747 -5.63 -18.99 51.40
CA ALA A 747 -5.74 -20.37 50.95
C ALA A 747 -4.56 -21.23 51.43
N ARG A 748 -3.34 -20.68 51.38
CA ARG A 748 -2.15 -21.33 51.93
C ARG A 748 -2.30 -21.59 53.42
N LYS A 749 -2.68 -20.57 54.21
CA LYS A 749 -2.87 -20.68 55.65
C LYS A 749 -3.94 -21.72 56.00
N GLN A 750 -5.03 -21.78 55.24
CA GLN A 750 -6.07 -22.78 55.42
C GLN A 750 -5.57 -24.20 55.14
N LEU A 751 -4.80 -24.41 54.06
CA LEU A 751 -4.20 -25.71 53.74
C LEU A 751 -3.17 -26.14 54.79
N GLU A 752 -2.39 -25.20 55.32
CA GLU A 752 -1.47 -25.45 56.44
C GLU A 752 -2.23 -25.85 57.71
N GLN A 753 -3.36 -25.19 58.02
CA GLN A 753 -4.24 -25.56 59.14
C GLN A 753 -4.93 -26.92 58.96
N GLN A 754 -5.19 -27.33 57.72
CA GLN A 754 -5.76 -28.63 57.36
C GLN A 754 -4.70 -29.76 57.27
N GLY A 755 -3.41 -29.44 57.46
CA GLY A 755 -2.31 -30.41 57.39
C GLY A 755 -1.88 -30.79 55.96
N ASP A 756 -2.44 -30.17 54.92
CA ASP A 756 -2.03 -30.41 53.52
C ASP A 756 -0.77 -29.62 53.17
N ARG A 757 0.38 -30.15 53.59
CA ARG A 757 1.70 -29.57 53.31
C ARG A 757 2.02 -29.51 51.81
N ALA A 758 1.55 -30.48 51.03
CA ALA A 758 1.79 -30.53 49.59
C ALA A 758 0.97 -29.43 48.86
N GLY A 759 -0.29 -29.25 49.24
CA GLY A 759 -1.14 -28.17 48.76
C GLY A 759 -0.59 -26.79 49.14
N ALA A 760 -0.20 -26.59 50.40
CA ALA A 760 0.42 -25.35 50.87
C ALA A 760 1.72 -25.01 50.11
N ALA A 761 2.55 -26.01 49.81
CA ALA A 761 3.76 -25.84 49.00
C ALA A 761 3.44 -25.41 47.56
N ARG A 762 2.40 -25.99 46.93
CA ARG A 762 1.94 -25.58 45.59
C ARG A 762 1.43 -24.14 45.58
N VAL A 763 0.69 -23.73 46.61
CA VAL A 763 0.23 -22.33 46.74
C VAL A 763 1.40 -21.36 46.98
N SER A 764 2.43 -21.79 47.72
CA SER A 764 3.65 -20.99 47.94
C SER A 764 4.43 -20.72 46.64
N VAL A 765 4.44 -21.70 45.70
CA VAL A 765 5.03 -21.49 44.36
C VAL A 765 4.26 -20.40 43.61
N LYS A 766 2.92 -20.44 43.63
CA LYS A 766 2.07 -19.42 43.00
C LYS A 766 2.28 -18.01 43.59
N LEU A 767 2.41 -17.91 44.92
CA LEU A 767 2.75 -16.65 45.59
C LEU A 767 4.13 -16.13 45.15
N THR A 768 5.12 -17.01 44.98
CA THR A 768 6.46 -16.65 44.52
C THR A 768 6.44 -16.15 43.07
N GLU A 769 5.68 -16.81 42.19
CA GLU A 769 5.50 -16.39 40.81
C GLU A 769 4.80 -15.04 40.72
N LEU A 770 3.77 -14.82 41.54
CA LEU A 770 3.06 -13.55 41.63
C LEU A 770 4.02 -12.42 42.05
N ALA A 771 4.82 -12.63 43.10
CA ALA A 771 5.81 -11.65 43.56
C ALA A 771 6.86 -11.32 42.49
N LYS A 772 7.41 -12.33 41.80
CA LYS A 772 8.36 -12.13 40.69
C LYS A 772 7.76 -11.36 39.51
N GLY A 773 6.45 -11.47 39.30
CA GLY A 773 5.72 -10.72 38.28
C GLY A 773 5.86 -9.20 38.42
N LEU A 774 6.05 -8.69 39.64
CA LEU A 774 6.22 -7.26 39.91
C LEU A 774 7.49 -6.67 39.31
N GLU A 775 8.56 -7.46 39.14
CA GLU A 775 9.82 -7.00 38.54
C GLU A 775 9.65 -6.51 37.10
N ARG A 776 8.58 -6.95 36.43
CA ARG A 776 8.23 -6.57 35.05
C ARG A 776 7.22 -5.42 34.98
N ASP A 777 6.79 -4.88 36.12
CA ASP A 777 5.75 -3.87 36.22
C ASP A 777 6.07 -2.78 37.26
N PRO A 778 7.05 -1.89 36.98
CA PRO A 778 7.53 -0.90 37.95
C PRO A 778 6.45 0.08 38.42
N GLN A 779 5.43 0.32 37.58
CA GLN A 779 4.30 1.20 37.91
C GLN A 779 3.43 0.62 39.02
N VAL A 780 3.15 -0.69 38.97
CA VAL A 780 2.39 -1.39 40.02
C VAL A 780 3.23 -1.49 41.29
N GLU A 781 4.52 -1.79 41.16
CA GLU A 781 5.43 -1.84 42.32
C GLU A 781 5.44 -0.51 43.10
N GLY A 782 5.50 0.63 42.40
CA GLY A 782 5.42 1.95 43.03
C GLY A 782 4.12 2.19 43.80
N LEU A 783 2.98 1.75 43.25
CA LEU A 783 1.67 1.88 43.90
C LEU A 783 1.53 0.96 45.13
N LEU A 784 2.13 -0.24 45.10
CA LEU A 784 2.09 -1.19 46.21
C LEU A 784 2.88 -0.73 47.43
N ARG A 785 3.84 0.21 47.30
CA ARG A 785 4.51 0.83 48.45
C ARG A 785 3.54 1.54 49.40
N GLY A 786 2.42 2.03 48.88
CA GLY A 786 1.34 2.61 49.69
C GLY A 786 0.40 1.58 50.34
N LYS A 787 0.52 0.30 50.00
CA LYS A 787 -0.38 -0.80 50.41
C LYS A 787 0.33 -1.93 51.19
N THR A 788 1.47 -1.65 51.78
CA THR A 788 2.34 -2.65 52.43
C THR A 788 1.68 -3.37 53.60
N ARG A 789 0.83 -2.66 54.36
CA ARG A 789 -0.02 -3.25 55.42
C ARG A 789 -0.97 -4.33 54.89
N GLU A 790 -1.56 -4.11 53.71
CA GLU A 790 -2.49 -5.06 53.08
C GLU A 790 -1.77 -6.31 52.55
N LEU A 791 -0.47 -6.20 52.27
CA LEU A 791 0.39 -7.28 51.79
C LEU A 791 1.09 -8.05 52.93
N GLY A 792 0.97 -7.58 54.18
CA GLY A 792 1.61 -8.20 55.34
C GLY A 792 3.13 -8.05 55.38
N ILE A 793 3.67 -6.98 54.77
CA ILE A 793 5.10 -6.70 54.72
C ILE A 793 5.41 -5.36 55.41
N ASP A 794 6.60 -5.28 56.03
CA ASP A 794 7.14 -4.05 56.61
C ASP A 794 8.26 -3.53 55.71
N PRO A 795 8.02 -2.46 54.92
CA PRO A 795 8.89 -2.09 53.83
C PRO A 795 10.19 -1.43 54.30
N LYS A 796 11.33 -1.94 53.83
CA LYS A 796 12.63 -1.27 53.96
C LYS A 796 12.86 -0.36 52.75
N PRO A 797 13.30 0.90 52.95
CA PRO A 797 13.48 1.86 51.85
C PRO A 797 14.35 1.35 50.71
N GLU A 798 15.35 0.53 51.03
CA GLU A 798 16.40 0.07 50.12
C GLU A 798 16.06 -1.22 49.35
N ARG A 799 14.90 -1.85 49.59
CA ARG A 799 14.50 -3.11 48.93
C ARG A 799 13.29 -2.95 48.03
N SER A 800 13.23 -3.77 46.99
CA SER A 800 12.05 -3.88 46.11
C SER A 800 10.95 -4.66 46.81
N ILE A 801 9.70 -4.32 46.53
CA ILE A 801 8.52 -4.96 47.15
C ILE A 801 8.46 -6.44 46.74
N ALA A 802 8.86 -6.75 45.50
CA ALA A 802 8.97 -8.13 44.99
C ALA A 802 9.90 -9.00 45.85
N ASN A 803 11.06 -8.46 46.23
CA ASN A 803 12.05 -9.16 47.06
C ASN A 803 11.57 -9.34 48.50
N GLU A 804 10.85 -8.36 49.04
CA GLU A 804 10.27 -8.47 50.39
C GLU A 804 9.17 -9.51 50.47
N LEU A 805 8.26 -9.52 49.50
CA LEU A 805 7.20 -10.54 49.40
C LEU A 805 7.78 -11.95 49.30
N THR A 806 8.81 -12.12 48.46
CA THR A 806 9.53 -13.41 48.31
C THR A 806 10.24 -13.82 49.60
N ALA A 807 10.85 -12.86 50.32
CA ALA A 807 11.49 -13.10 51.60
C ALA A 807 10.47 -13.51 52.68
N THR A 808 9.27 -12.93 52.70
CA THR A 808 8.19 -13.29 53.63
C THR A 808 7.75 -14.74 53.44
N ILE A 809 7.50 -15.17 52.19
CA ILE A 809 7.17 -16.57 51.87
C ILE A 809 8.28 -17.51 52.36
N THR A 810 9.55 -17.13 52.16
CA THR A 810 10.71 -17.95 52.50
C THR A 810 10.91 -18.06 54.03
N ARG A 811 10.74 -16.97 54.77
CA ARG A 811 10.84 -16.93 56.25
C ARG A 811 9.75 -17.73 56.95
N GLU A 812 8.54 -17.72 56.41
CA GLU A 812 7.45 -18.55 56.93
C GLU A 812 7.69 -20.04 56.65
N ARG A 813 8.32 -20.36 55.52
CA ARG A 813 8.74 -21.72 55.19
C ARG A 813 9.72 -22.27 56.22
N THR A 814 10.71 -21.47 56.65
CA THR A 814 11.68 -21.89 57.68
C THR A 814 11.06 -22.03 59.06
N ARG A 815 10.11 -21.17 59.46
CA ARG A 815 9.35 -21.34 60.73
C ARG A 815 8.51 -22.61 60.79
N ALA A 816 8.02 -23.12 59.65
CA ALA A 816 7.29 -24.38 59.59
C ALA A 816 8.20 -25.62 59.68
N PHE A 817 9.51 -25.48 59.38
CA PHE A 817 10.51 -26.54 59.59
C PHE A 817 11.02 -26.60 61.04
N ASP A 818 11.04 -25.48 61.78
CA ASP A 818 11.48 -25.44 63.18
C ASP A 818 10.44 -25.90 64.21
N MET A 819 9.15 -25.99 63.87
CA MET A 819 8.09 -26.56 64.76
C MET A 819 7.84 -28.07 64.52
N GLY A 820 8.84 -28.76 63.97
CA GLY A 820 8.84 -30.20 63.74
C GLY A 820 9.94 -30.91 64.53
N ILE A 821 10.01 -30.69 65.84
CA ILE A 821 10.50 -31.61 66.87
C ILE A 821 9.48 -31.62 68.00
#